data_AF-A0A935LKA2-F1
#
_entry.id   AF-A0A935LKA2-F1
#
_cell.length_a   1.000
_cell.length_b   1.000
_cell.length_c   1.000
_cell.angle_alpha   90.00
_cell.angle_beta   90.00
_cell.angle_gamma   90.00
#
_symmetry.space_group_name_H-M   'P 1'
#
loop_
_entity.id
_entity.type
_entity.pdbx_description
1 polymer ?
#
loop_
_entity_poly.entity_id
_entity_poly.type
_entity_poly.pdbx_seq_one_letter_code
_entity_poly.pdbx_strand_id
1 'polypeptide(L)'
;MFDLIAIIAAIVFVILVLQLRAMLAMPFLKQTARCVAGDWSPLLAAEDVIAVANREWSTLGFTGPQWLSITPQPIAAANVRAIACWRRESDGTLAFLVPMFLAETPNRCISYLATRLADGRTLVSQPSDPFFAITATSEEPAQLLAPAPMKDILAAHALFVARHGVAAPDATSDSVIVDLAGRWMNTRRERLIRRGDLVESSDGIARPRLGFALRALRAFWSRPKWPANSEPIPPARLTQIAQTSARIRERAPTAAMQWLLFVVSVALFMVVGGIVFGLQFALILLVVIAIHEAGHYLAMRAFGYRNVQMLALPLVGGVTVGHETHPRATHRAWMSLMGPLPGIVIGWLLLVIALTQHSENWLLYSAWVFLAINYLNVVPVPPLDGGHIVQAMLPARWYGLRIGFLVLACLIGAGVAIAFGLVVPALIVLLQLGQVSGLLQNRRAIKRVLAHGGVPPAALHARKLRAVFDALEQEIGPATRSQPRIAQAEDIVRSLDVVPMSRSSRLLTGGVYAALLAVPLAVLAMTVGVGGFTDPSPAATSKSPDEIAQRRAVVFNTLADADIDRLLTSFERPVWWQRWFFGASDWAVAADEAAIAATEQRIGRELPDELRAFYRLHDGFMRIDLGGVAEIVAVPEPVAAEAAVTALDTPFVVVSASNDGDVALRLGYDNLLACYAIGRLPNQELATHPPWPGLLWCPRLESSQATIVNTRTRHAYRDFTLYLRDHAADQQTRLDD
;
A
#
# COMPACT_ATOMS: atom_id res chain seq x y z
N MET A 1 8.90 -15.19 5.09
CA MET A 1 7.90 -15.13 6.19
C MET A 1 7.82 -13.73 6.79
N PHE A 2 8.95 -13.08 7.08
CA PHE A 2 9.01 -11.70 7.57
C PHE A 2 8.29 -10.69 6.65
N ASP A 3 8.43 -10.83 5.33
CA ASP A 3 7.86 -9.87 4.35
C ASP A 3 6.33 -9.88 4.31
N LEU A 4 5.72 -11.07 4.44
CA LEU A 4 4.26 -11.20 4.49
C LEU A 4 3.69 -10.58 5.77
N ILE A 5 4.38 -10.75 6.90
CA ILE A 5 3.99 -10.17 8.19
C ILE A 5 4.07 -8.64 8.13
N ALA A 6 5.14 -8.08 7.53
CA ALA A 6 5.29 -6.65 7.37
C ALA A 6 4.19 -6.04 6.48
N ILE A 7 3.83 -6.71 5.38
CA ILE A 7 2.74 -6.28 4.49
C ILE A 7 1.38 -6.33 5.20
N ILE A 8 1.08 -7.42 5.91
CA ILE A 8 -0.17 -7.55 6.67
C ILE A 8 -0.24 -6.46 7.75
N ALA A 9 0.86 -6.22 8.48
CA ALA A 9 0.93 -5.18 9.49
C ALA A 9 0.69 -3.78 8.89
N ALA A 10 1.25 -3.49 7.72
CA ALA A 10 1.01 -2.25 7.00
C ALA A 10 -0.47 -2.11 6.59
N ILE A 11 -1.09 -3.14 6.00
CA ILE A 11 -2.51 -3.12 5.62
C ILE A 11 -3.40 -2.88 6.85
N VAL A 12 -3.16 -3.61 7.93
CA VAL A 12 -3.91 -3.45 9.19
C VAL A 12 -3.74 -2.01 9.70
N PHE A 13 -2.53 -1.47 9.71
CA PHE A 13 -2.28 -0.10 10.12
C PHE A 13 -3.08 0.91 9.28
N VAL A 14 -3.11 0.76 7.96
CA VAL A 14 -3.90 1.64 7.08
C VAL A 14 -5.37 1.62 7.47
N ILE A 15 -5.94 0.42 7.69
CA ILE A 15 -7.34 0.27 8.12
C ILE A 15 -7.56 0.99 9.46
N LEU A 16 -6.63 0.87 10.41
CA LEU A 16 -6.70 1.52 11.71
C LEU A 16 -6.69 3.05 11.59
N VAL A 17 -5.79 3.61 10.78
CA VAL A 17 -5.69 5.06 10.53
C VAL A 17 -6.98 5.59 9.89
N LEU A 18 -7.52 4.89 8.90
CA LEU A 18 -8.77 5.29 8.24
C LEU A 18 -9.97 5.25 9.21
N GLN A 19 -10.06 4.24 10.07
CA GLN A 19 -11.10 4.15 11.09
C GLN A 19 -10.95 5.26 12.15
N LEU A 20 -9.73 5.54 12.60
CA LEU A 20 -9.46 6.64 13.53
C LEU A 20 -9.81 8.01 12.92
N ARG A 21 -9.45 8.24 11.64
CA ARG A 21 -9.83 9.44 10.89
C ARG A 21 -11.35 9.59 10.86
N ALA A 22 -12.09 8.52 10.59
CA ALA A 22 -13.55 8.55 10.57
C ALA A 22 -14.13 8.93 11.94
N MET A 23 -13.57 8.40 13.04
CA MET A 23 -13.98 8.78 14.40
C MET A 23 -13.68 10.26 14.71
N LEU A 24 -12.51 10.76 14.31
CA LEU A 24 -12.13 12.17 14.49
C LEU A 24 -12.98 13.13 13.62
N ALA A 25 -13.55 12.65 12.52
CA ALA A 25 -14.43 13.41 11.64
C ALA A 25 -15.92 13.33 12.05
N MET A 26 -16.28 12.59 13.10
CA MET A 26 -17.66 12.43 13.55
C MET A 26 -18.23 13.78 14.04
N PRO A 27 -19.33 14.29 13.47
CA PRO A 27 -19.86 15.60 13.84
C PRO A 27 -20.86 15.49 14.99
N PHE A 28 -20.71 16.40 15.96
CA PHE A 28 -21.65 16.64 17.04
C PHE A 28 -22.32 18.01 16.83
N LEU A 29 -23.44 17.98 16.12
CA LEU A 29 -24.20 19.17 15.76
C LEU A 29 -25.14 19.59 16.88
N LYS A 30 -25.40 20.89 17.00
CA LYS A 30 -26.58 21.35 17.74
C LYS A 30 -27.82 20.98 16.94
N GLN A 31 -28.96 20.80 17.61
CA GLN A 31 -30.21 20.50 16.94
C GLN A 31 -31.42 21.03 17.67
N THR A 32 -32.48 21.29 16.91
CA THR A 32 -33.82 21.57 17.44
C THR A 32 -34.77 20.47 16.98
N ALA A 33 -35.76 20.17 17.83
CA ALA A 33 -36.76 19.16 17.55
C ALA A 33 -38.15 19.79 17.59
N ARG A 34 -39.07 19.25 16.79
CA ARG A 34 -40.49 19.56 16.85
C ARG A 34 -41.31 18.34 16.48
N CYS A 35 -42.48 18.17 17.11
CA CYS A 35 -43.46 17.18 16.68
C CYS A 35 -44.01 17.55 15.30
N VAL A 36 -44.25 16.53 14.47
CA VAL A 36 -44.87 16.67 13.15
C VAL A 36 -46.02 15.67 13.02
N ALA A 37 -47.05 16.06 12.26
CA ALA A 37 -48.19 15.20 11.98
C ALA A 37 -47.95 14.33 10.74
N GLY A 38 -48.71 13.23 10.66
CA GLY A 38 -48.68 12.28 9.54
C GLY A 38 -47.57 11.24 9.62
N ASP A 39 -47.66 10.21 8.78
CA ASP A 39 -46.63 9.19 8.67
C ASP A 39 -45.52 9.62 7.71
N TRP A 40 -44.29 9.67 8.21
CA TRP A 40 -43.10 10.02 7.43
C TRP A 40 -42.33 8.79 6.93
N SER A 41 -42.78 7.57 7.27
CA SER A 41 -42.14 6.34 6.83
C SER A 41 -41.93 6.24 5.30
N PRO A 42 -42.85 6.71 4.42
CA PRO A 42 -42.66 6.63 2.97
C PRO A 42 -41.62 7.59 2.42
N LEU A 43 -41.47 8.76 3.05
CA LEU A 43 -40.41 9.73 2.71
C LEU A 43 -39.02 9.16 3.01
N LEU A 44 -38.96 8.16 3.89
CA LEU A 44 -37.75 7.59 4.47
C LEU A 44 -37.50 6.15 3.99
N ALA A 45 -38.31 5.59 3.08
CA ALA A 45 -38.16 4.22 2.61
C ALA A 45 -38.05 3.19 3.76
N ALA A 46 -38.83 3.44 4.81
CA ALA A 46 -38.80 2.74 6.09
C ALA A 46 -40.15 2.11 6.44
N GLU A 47 -41.10 2.05 5.51
CA GLU A 47 -42.48 1.59 5.74
C GLU A 47 -42.53 0.18 6.35
N ASP A 48 -41.74 -0.74 5.80
CA ASP A 48 -41.55 -2.12 6.29
C ASP A 48 -41.00 -2.16 7.72
N VAL A 49 -39.94 -1.40 8.01
CA VAL A 49 -39.28 -1.40 9.33
C VAL A 49 -40.14 -0.70 10.38
N ILE A 50 -40.80 0.40 10.02
CA ILE A 50 -41.75 1.11 10.89
C ILE A 50 -42.98 0.23 11.16
N ALA A 51 -43.51 -0.48 10.16
CA ALA A 51 -44.64 -1.39 10.35
C ALA A 51 -44.30 -2.55 11.30
N VAL A 52 -43.10 -3.14 11.18
CA VAL A 52 -42.61 -4.16 12.11
C VAL A 52 -42.48 -3.58 13.52
N ALA A 53 -41.80 -2.44 13.67
CA ALA A 53 -41.64 -1.78 14.96
C ALA A 53 -42.99 -1.46 15.61
N ASN A 54 -43.95 -0.95 14.84
CA ASN A 54 -45.27 -0.61 15.36
C ASN A 54 -46.02 -1.84 15.89
N ARG A 55 -45.95 -2.98 15.17
CA ARG A 55 -46.50 -4.26 15.64
C ARG A 55 -45.82 -4.73 16.92
N GLU A 56 -44.49 -4.71 17.00
CA GLU A 56 -43.77 -5.15 18.20
C GLU A 56 -44.06 -4.25 19.41
N TRP A 57 -43.95 -2.92 19.25
CA TRP A 57 -44.14 -1.97 20.35
C TRP A 57 -45.58 -1.95 20.87
N SER A 58 -46.58 -2.00 19.98
CA SER A 58 -47.99 -2.05 20.39
C SER A 58 -48.31 -3.27 21.26
N THR A 59 -47.74 -4.44 20.96
CA THR A 59 -47.92 -5.65 21.80
C THR A 59 -47.33 -5.50 23.20
N LEU A 60 -46.40 -4.56 23.38
CA LEU A 60 -45.76 -4.25 24.67
C LEU A 60 -46.45 -3.08 25.41
N GLY A 61 -47.57 -2.58 24.90
CA GLY A 61 -48.35 -1.50 25.51
C GLY A 61 -47.85 -0.09 25.17
N PHE A 62 -47.06 0.07 24.11
CA PHE A 62 -46.68 1.38 23.61
C PHE A 62 -47.73 1.95 22.64
N THR A 63 -47.89 3.26 22.64
CA THR A 63 -48.72 4.03 21.70
C THR A 63 -47.84 4.94 20.84
N GLY A 64 -48.22 5.15 19.57
CA GLY A 64 -47.43 5.94 18.61
C GLY A 64 -47.50 5.38 17.17
N PRO A 65 -46.54 5.75 16.29
CA PRO A 65 -45.44 6.68 16.55
C PRO A 65 -45.89 8.16 16.50
N GLN A 66 -45.37 8.96 17.43
CA GLN A 66 -45.26 10.40 17.26
C GLN A 66 -44.00 10.70 16.45
N TRP A 67 -44.15 11.35 15.30
CA TRP A 67 -43.02 11.76 14.47
C TRP A 67 -42.42 13.08 14.95
N LEU A 68 -41.09 13.17 14.90
CA LEU A 68 -40.32 14.37 15.19
C LEU A 68 -39.44 14.76 14.01
N SER A 69 -39.42 16.06 13.70
CA SER A 69 -38.48 16.66 12.77
C SER A 69 -37.32 17.28 13.54
N ILE A 70 -36.09 16.86 13.21
CA ILE A 70 -34.85 17.28 13.85
C ILE A 70 -34.06 18.13 12.88
N THR A 71 -33.91 19.41 13.19
CA THR A 71 -33.18 20.37 12.37
C THR A 71 -31.78 20.58 12.94
N PRO A 72 -30.72 20.20 12.23
CA PRO A 72 -29.34 20.41 12.68
C PRO A 72 -28.95 21.89 12.54
N GLN A 73 -27.99 22.32 13.36
CA GLN A 73 -27.38 23.64 13.31
C GLN A 73 -25.85 23.52 13.23
N PRO A 74 -25.20 24.10 12.20
CA PRO A 74 -25.82 24.85 11.09
C PRO A 74 -26.59 23.93 10.12
N ILE A 75 -27.64 24.46 9.48
CA ILE A 75 -28.52 23.69 8.56
C ILE A 75 -27.73 23.09 7.39
N ALA A 76 -26.68 23.77 6.93
CA ALA A 76 -25.82 23.27 5.85
C ALA A 76 -25.03 22.02 6.23
N ALA A 77 -24.85 21.70 7.53
CA ALA A 77 -24.01 20.59 7.98
C ALA A 77 -24.69 19.22 7.88
N ALA A 78 -26.02 19.15 7.89
CA ALA A 78 -26.77 17.90 7.75
C ALA A 78 -28.21 18.14 7.29
N ASN A 79 -28.86 17.11 6.72
CA ASN A 79 -30.29 17.20 6.42
C ASN A 79 -31.12 17.22 7.70
N VAL A 80 -32.33 17.78 7.60
CA VAL A 80 -33.40 17.51 8.55
C VAL A 80 -33.58 16.00 8.67
N ARG A 81 -33.56 15.49 9.89
CA ARG A 81 -33.80 14.08 10.20
C ARG A 81 -35.22 13.92 10.75
N ALA A 82 -35.79 12.74 10.54
CA ALA A 82 -37.01 12.34 11.21
C ALA A 82 -36.70 11.29 12.26
N ILE A 83 -37.43 11.30 13.36
CA ILE A 83 -37.37 10.27 14.41
C ILE A 83 -38.82 9.86 14.73
N ALA A 84 -39.07 8.56 14.82
CA ALA A 84 -40.34 8.03 15.30
C ALA A 84 -40.21 7.72 16.80
N CYS A 85 -41.17 8.15 17.60
CA CYS A 85 -41.20 7.91 19.04
C CYS A 85 -42.50 7.22 19.44
N TRP A 86 -42.39 6.11 20.18
CA TRP A 86 -43.52 5.48 20.86
C TRP A 86 -43.43 5.77 22.35
N ARG A 87 -44.58 5.87 23.02
CA ARG A 87 -44.67 6.15 24.45
C ARG A 87 -45.39 5.03 25.18
N ARG A 88 -44.97 4.74 26.41
CA ARG A 88 -45.61 3.76 27.29
C ARG A 88 -45.98 4.43 28.60
N GLU A 89 -47.26 4.75 28.76
CA GLU A 89 -47.77 5.50 29.91
C GLU A 89 -47.60 4.74 31.23
N SER A 90 -47.59 3.41 31.22
CA SER A 90 -47.55 2.59 32.45
C SER A 90 -46.27 2.75 33.27
N ASP A 91 -45.14 3.09 32.63
CA ASP A 91 -43.82 3.16 33.27
C ASP A 91 -42.99 4.38 32.85
N GLY A 92 -43.57 5.30 32.08
CA GLY A 92 -42.89 6.51 31.62
C GLY A 92 -41.85 6.30 30.52
N THR A 93 -41.79 5.10 29.91
CA THR A 93 -40.76 4.77 28.91
C THR A 93 -41.10 5.30 27.53
N LEU A 94 -40.09 5.86 26.86
CA LEU A 94 -40.13 6.27 25.47
C LEU A 94 -39.23 5.36 24.62
N ALA A 95 -39.74 4.89 23.48
CA ALA A 95 -38.97 4.14 22.51
C ALA A 95 -38.74 5.00 21.26
N PHE A 96 -37.49 5.32 20.98
CA PHE A 96 -37.09 6.09 19.81
C PHE A 96 -36.53 5.18 18.72
N LEU A 97 -36.94 5.45 17.49
CA LEU A 97 -36.42 4.80 16.29
C LEU A 97 -35.99 5.86 15.29
N VAL A 98 -34.71 5.83 14.95
CA VAL A 98 -34.10 6.74 13.97
C VAL A 98 -33.95 5.96 12.66
N PRO A 99 -34.76 6.26 11.62
CA PRO A 99 -34.70 5.67 10.29
C PRO A 99 -33.47 6.18 9.52
N MET A 100 -32.29 5.89 10.07
CA MET A 100 -30.99 6.13 9.48
C MET A 100 -30.35 4.76 9.26
N PHE A 101 -30.30 4.36 7.99
CA PHE A 101 -29.76 3.06 7.61
C PHE A 101 -28.25 3.15 7.39
N LEU A 102 -27.53 2.24 8.03
CA LEU A 102 -26.09 2.10 7.88
C LEU A 102 -25.79 0.98 6.89
N ALA A 103 -24.65 1.08 6.20
CA ALA A 103 -24.26 0.08 5.22
C ALA A 103 -24.08 -1.33 5.85
N GLU A 104 -23.64 -1.40 7.10
CA GLU A 104 -23.47 -2.65 7.86
C GLU A 104 -24.80 -3.29 8.29
N THR A 105 -25.83 -2.48 8.54
CA THR A 105 -27.14 -2.94 9.02
C THR A 105 -28.26 -2.30 8.18
N PRO A 106 -28.36 -2.67 6.89
CA PRO A 106 -29.15 -1.92 5.92
C PRO A 106 -30.65 -2.01 6.17
N ASN A 107 -31.16 -3.08 6.78
CA ASN A 107 -32.58 -3.26 7.09
C ASN A 107 -32.90 -3.04 8.58
N ARG A 108 -32.05 -2.31 9.31
CA ARG A 108 -32.30 -1.98 10.72
C ARG A 108 -32.08 -0.49 10.95
N CYS A 109 -32.98 0.09 11.72
CA CYS A 109 -32.88 1.46 12.21
C CYS A 109 -32.11 1.49 13.53
N ILE A 110 -31.52 2.64 13.86
CA ILE A 110 -30.96 2.85 15.20
C ILE A 110 -32.14 3.03 16.17
N SER A 111 -32.20 2.23 17.23
CA SER A 111 -33.23 2.35 18.28
C SER A 111 -32.61 2.62 19.65
N TYR A 112 -33.36 3.25 20.54
CA TYR A 112 -33.00 3.40 21.95
C TYR A 112 -34.26 3.63 22.80
N LEU A 113 -34.19 3.20 24.06
CA LEU A 113 -35.21 3.48 25.07
C LEU A 113 -34.73 4.59 25.99
N ALA A 114 -35.62 5.50 26.37
CA ALA A 114 -35.31 6.57 27.30
C ALA A 114 -36.45 6.80 28.31
N THR A 115 -36.07 7.10 29.55
CA THR A 115 -37.01 7.49 30.60
C THR A 115 -36.46 8.71 31.34
N ARG A 116 -37.29 9.75 31.46
CA ARG A 116 -37.02 10.90 32.32
C ARG A 116 -37.37 10.53 33.76
N LEU A 117 -36.44 10.73 34.69
CA LEU A 117 -36.66 10.53 36.11
C LEU A 117 -37.25 11.78 36.76
N ALA A 118 -37.89 11.61 37.92
CA ALA A 118 -38.47 12.70 38.71
C ALA A 118 -37.43 13.75 39.18
N ASP A 119 -36.15 13.37 39.26
CA ASP A 119 -35.04 14.27 39.57
C ASP A 119 -34.48 15.03 38.34
N GLY A 120 -35.12 14.88 37.18
CA GLY A 120 -34.77 15.55 35.93
C GLY A 120 -33.71 14.82 35.09
N ARG A 121 -33.03 13.79 35.62
CA ARG A 121 -32.06 12.98 34.86
C ARG A 121 -32.77 12.13 33.80
N THR A 122 -32.06 11.81 32.73
CA THR A 122 -32.54 10.92 31.67
C THR A 122 -31.67 9.68 31.60
N LEU A 123 -32.31 8.52 31.62
CA LEU A 123 -31.65 7.23 31.45
C LEU A 123 -31.84 6.74 30.02
N VAL A 124 -30.80 6.22 29.40
CA VAL A 124 -30.89 5.66 28.04
C VAL A 124 -30.37 4.23 27.98
N SER A 125 -31.15 3.34 27.39
CA SER A 125 -30.73 2.00 26.98
C SER A 125 -30.62 1.93 25.47
N GLN A 126 -29.46 1.55 24.93
CA GLN A 126 -29.26 1.44 23.49
C GLN A 126 -28.75 0.03 23.12
N PRO A 127 -29.47 -0.73 22.29
CA PRO A 127 -28.99 -2.03 21.80
C PRO A 127 -27.96 -1.87 20.69
N SER A 128 -26.84 -2.60 20.79
CA SER A 128 -25.75 -2.72 19.80
C SER A 128 -24.96 -1.45 19.48
N ASP A 129 -25.57 -0.28 19.46
CA ASP A 129 -24.91 0.99 19.19
C ASP A 129 -24.33 1.60 20.48
N PRO A 130 -23.00 1.78 20.58
CA PRO A 130 -22.36 2.30 21.79
C PRO A 130 -22.48 3.82 21.96
N PHE A 131 -23.12 4.56 21.05
CA PHE A 131 -23.13 6.02 21.03
C PHE A 131 -23.52 6.66 22.38
N PHE A 132 -24.62 6.21 22.99
CA PHE A 132 -25.02 6.75 24.29
C PHE A 132 -24.09 6.29 25.43
N ALA A 133 -23.54 5.07 25.37
CA ALA A 133 -22.60 4.59 26.38
C ALA A 133 -21.28 5.37 26.37
N ILE A 134 -20.70 5.67 25.19
CA ILE A 134 -19.43 6.41 25.10
C ILE A 134 -19.56 7.89 25.48
N THR A 135 -20.77 8.44 25.38
CA THR A 135 -21.09 9.82 25.74
C THR A 135 -21.69 9.95 27.15
N ALA A 136 -21.81 8.84 27.90
CA ALA A 136 -22.42 8.81 29.21
C ALA A 136 -21.64 9.66 30.23
N THR A 137 -22.37 10.24 31.16
CA THR A 137 -21.84 10.99 32.30
C THR A 137 -22.53 10.52 33.58
N SER A 138 -22.01 10.86 34.74
CA SER A 138 -22.68 10.58 36.02
C SER A 138 -24.08 11.19 36.11
N GLU A 139 -24.27 12.35 35.46
CA GLU A 139 -25.55 13.05 35.37
C GLU A 139 -26.51 12.45 34.33
N GLU A 140 -25.98 11.69 33.37
CA GLU A 140 -26.75 11.06 32.28
C GLU A 140 -26.28 9.63 32.03
N PRO A 141 -26.69 8.70 32.90
CA PRO A 141 -26.36 7.29 32.77
C PRO A 141 -26.92 6.73 31.46
N ALA A 142 -26.11 5.92 30.78
CA ALA A 142 -26.56 5.14 29.64
C ALA A 142 -25.98 3.73 29.71
N GLN A 143 -26.74 2.75 29.24
CA GLN A 143 -26.29 1.36 29.14
C GLN A 143 -26.35 0.85 27.70
N LEU A 144 -25.28 0.18 27.27
CA LEU A 144 -25.20 -0.56 26.03
C LEU A 144 -25.77 -1.97 26.26
N LEU A 145 -26.74 -2.37 25.45
CA LEU A 145 -27.36 -3.68 25.51
C LEU A 145 -26.92 -4.56 24.33
N ALA A 146 -26.90 -5.87 24.55
CA ALA A 146 -26.76 -6.82 23.45
C ALA A 146 -28.05 -6.86 22.60
N PRO A 147 -27.93 -7.20 21.31
CA PRO A 147 -29.07 -7.57 20.47
C PRO A 147 -29.97 -8.60 21.14
N ALA A 148 -31.25 -8.26 21.31
CA ALA A 148 -32.26 -9.14 21.91
C ALA A 148 -33.66 -8.75 21.39
N PRO A 149 -34.68 -9.62 21.56
CA PRO A 149 -36.08 -9.24 21.36
C PRO A 149 -36.44 -7.97 22.13
N MET A 150 -37.35 -7.15 21.58
CA MET A 150 -37.71 -5.85 22.18
C MET A 150 -38.26 -5.97 23.60
N LYS A 151 -38.95 -7.07 23.91
CA LYS A 151 -39.43 -7.38 25.27
C LYS A 151 -38.28 -7.46 26.28
N ASP A 152 -37.17 -8.08 25.92
CA ASP A 152 -36.02 -8.27 26.80
C ASP A 152 -35.22 -6.97 26.95
N ILE A 153 -35.11 -6.20 25.86
CA ILE A 153 -34.53 -4.84 25.88
C ILE A 153 -35.34 -3.93 26.82
N LEU A 154 -36.68 -4.02 26.76
CA LEU A 154 -37.58 -3.27 27.62
C LEU A 154 -37.44 -3.69 29.09
N ALA A 155 -37.40 -5.00 29.37
CA ALA A 155 -37.17 -5.50 30.72
C ALA A 155 -35.82 -5.03 31.31
N ALA A 156 -34.75 -5.08 30.51
CA ALA A 156 -33.44 -4.58 30.90
C ALA A 156 -33.43 -3.06 31.14
N HIS A 157 -34.21 -2.29 30.38
CA HIS A 157 -34.38 -0.85 30.62
C HIS A 157 -35.18 -0.58 31.90
N ALA A 158 -36.26 -1.32 32.17
CA ALA A 158 -37.03 -1.18 33.40
C ALA A 158 -36.18 -1.45 34.65
N LEU A 159 -35.34 -2.50 34.63
CA LEU A 159 -34.37 -2.78 35.70
C LEU A 159 -33.31 -1.68 35.85
N PHE A 160 -32.95 -1.01 34.76
CA PHE A 160 -32.03 0.12 34.80
C PHE A 160 -32.69 1.35 35.43
N VAL A 161 -33.94 1.65 35.08
CA VAL A 161 -34.74 2.71 35.70
C VAL A 161 -34.89 2.46 37.19
N ALA A 162 -35.36 1.27 37.58
CA ALA A 162 -35.59 0.90 38.99
C ALA A 162 -34.35 1.05 39.89
N ARG A 163 -33.14 0.87 39.33
CA ARG A 163 -31.87 1.05 40.07
C ARG A 163 -31.47 2.52 40.26
N HIS A 164 -31.98 3.44 39.46
CA HIS A 164 -31.54 4.85 39.44
C HIS A 164 -32.58 5.83 39.98
N GLY A 165 -33.87 5.48 39.93
CA GLY A 165 -34.94 6.33 40.45
C GLY A 165 -36.32 5.94 39.93
N VAL A 166 -37.26 6.88 40.05
CA VAL A 166 -38.64 6.73 39.58
C VAL A 166 -38.86 7.63 38.36
N ALA A 167 -39.64 7.17 37.39
CA ALA A 167 -40.02 7.96 36.22
C ALA A 167 -40.76 9.24 36.64
N ALA A 168 -40.54 10.34 35.90
CA ALA A 168 -41.28 11.57 36.10
C ALA A 168 -42.76 11.38 35.72
N PRO A 169 -43.71 12.03 36.42
CA PRO A 169 -45.14 11.92 36.10
C PRO A 169 -45.50 12.32 34.67
N ASP A 170 -44.72 13.22 34.07
CA ASP A 170 -44.89 13.78 32.73
C ASP A 170 -43.88 13.20 31.71
N ALA A 171 -43.20 12.09 32.04
CA ALA A 171 -42.10 11.52 31.26
C ALA A 171 -42.48 11.19 29.80
N THR A 172 -43.76 10.98 29.50
CA THR A 172 -44.31 10.65 28.18
C THR A 172 -44.91 11.86 27.45
N SER A 173 -44.89 13.05 28.05
CA SER A 173 -45.48 14.26 27.46
C SER A 173 -44.73 14.69 26.19
N ASP A 174 -45.44 15.35 25.27
CA ASP A 174 -44.83 15.88 24.04
C ASP A 174 -43.68 16.85 24.32
N SER A 175 -43.77 17.59 25.44
CA SER A 175 -42.71 18.50 25.88
C SER A 175 -41.42 17.76 26.22
N VAL A 176 -41.51 16.60 26.89
CA VAL A 176 -40.36 15.75 27.23
C VAL A 176 -39.81 15.06 25.98
N ILE A 177 -40.67 14.57 25.08
CA ILE A 177 -40.23 13.94 23.83
C ILE A 177 -39.41 14.95 22.98
N VAL A 178 -39.92 16.18 22.83
CA VAL A 178 -39.24 17.25 22.09
C VAL A 178 -37.95 17.70 22.80
N ASP A 179 -37.96 17.79 24.14
CA ASP A 179 -36.77 18.12 24.93
C ASP A 179 -35.66 17.09 24.72
N LEU A 180 -35.98 15.80 24.83
CA LEU A 180 -35.05 14.68 24.66
C LEU A 180 -34.43 14.66 23.26
N ALA A 181 -35.25 14.86 22.22
CA ALA A 181 -34.77 14.86 20.85
C ALA A 181 -34.01 16.16 20.46
N GLY A 182 -34.16 17.24 21.25
CA GLY A 182 -33.60 18.56 20.95
C GLY A 182 -32.62 19.05 22.01
N ARG A 183 -33.14 19.75 23.03
CA ARG A 183 -32.31 20.43 24.05
C ARG A 183 -31.44 19.47 24.84
N TRP A 184 -31.95 18.31 25.22
CA TRP A 184 -31.18 17.29 25.96
C TRP A 184 -29.93 16.86 25.19
N MET A 185 -30.04 16.63 23.88
CA MET A 185 -28.90 16.33 22.99
C MET A 185 -27.88 17.48 22.94
N ASN A 186 -28.33 18.72 22.96
CA ASN A 186 -27.44 19.89 23.00
C ASN A 186 -26.70 19.99 24.34
N THR A 187 -27.39 19.80 25.46
CA THR A 187 -26.78 19.78 26.80
C THR A 187 -25.70 18.73 26.90
N ARG A 188 -25.95 17.53 26.36
CA ARG A 188 -24.96 16.44 26.31
C ARG A 188 -23.73 16.82 25.48
N ARG A 189 -23.91 17.40 24.30
CA ARG A 189 -22.83 17.94 23.47
C ARG A 189 -22.00 18.96 24.27
N GLU A 190 -22.64 19.90 24.95
CA GLU A 190 -21.94 20.94 25.74
C GLU A 190 -21.16 20.37 26.91
N ARG A 191 -21.69 19.35 27.60
CA ARG A 191 -20.95 18.63 28.65
C ARG A 191 -19.68 17.97 28.10
N LEU A 192 -19.76 17.33 26.95
CA LEU A 192 -18.58 16.71 26.32
C LEU A 192 -17.54 17.76 25.91
N ILE A 193 -17.96 18.95 25.47
CA ILE A 193 -17.05 20.08 25.21
C ILE A 193 -16.39 20.55 26.52
N ARG A 194 -17.17 20.75 27.59
CA ARG A 194 -16.65 21.16 28.92
C ARG A 194 -15.67 20.14 29.51
N ARG A 195 -15.92 18.84 29.30
CA ARG A 195 -15.03 17.75 29.73
C ARG A 195 -13.76 17.62 28.86
N GLY A 196 -13.72 18.37 27.77
CA GLY A 196 -12.62 18.36 26.82
C GLY A 196 -12.59 17.18 25.85
N ASP A 197 -13.68 16.41 25.75
CA ASP A 197 -13.80 15.29 24.83
C ASP A 197 -14.08 15.75 23.38
N LEU A 198 -14.77 16.88 23.22
CA LEU A 198 -15.05 17.52 21.95
C LEU A 198 -14.41 18.90 21.87
N VAL A 199 -14.16 19.37 20.65
CA VAL A 199 -13.78 20.75 20.34
C VAL A 199 -14.73 21.32 19.29
N GLU A 200 -15.33 22.47 19.61
CA GLU A 200 -16.16 23.22 18.66
C GLU A 200 -15.25 24.02 17.73
N SER A 201 -15.41 23.82 16.42
CA SER A 201 -14.68 24.56 15.40
C SER A 201 -15.46 25.83 15.00
N SER A 202 -14.83 26.74 14.26
CA SER A 202 -15.44 27.99 13.81
C SER A 202 -16.69 27.82 12.92
N ASP A 203 -16.88 26.63 12.35
CA ASP A 203 -18.06 26.23 11.58
C ASP A 203 -19.28 25.86 12.45
N GLY A 204 -19.16 25.94 13.79
CA GLY A 204 -20.22 25.56 14.74
C GLY A 204 -20.36 24.05 14.93
N ILE A 205 -19.48 23.25 14.34
CA ILE A 205 -19.50 21.79 14.44
C ILE A 205 -18.51 21.36 15.53
N ALA A 206 -19.01 20.61 16.52
CA ALA A 206 -18.15 19.99 17.52
C ALA A 206 -17.61 18.65 16.98
N ARG A 207 -16.31 18.42 17.15
CA ARG A 207 -15.61 17.21 16.69
C ARG A 207 -14.81 16.57 17.82
N PRO A 208 -14.65 15.24 17.84
CA PRO A 208 -13.83 14.54 18.81
C PRO A 208 -12.38 15.01 18.90
N ARG A 209 -11.86 15.06 20.13
CA ARG A 209 -10.41 15.01 20.38
C ARG A 209 -9.91 13.56 20.32
N LEU A 210 -8.60 13.39 20.20
CA LEU A 210 -7.96 12.07 20.05
C LEU A 210 -8.35 11.07 21.15
N GLY A 211 -8.36 11.50 22.41
CA GLY A 211 -8.73 10.64 23.54
C GLY A 211 -10.17 10.12 23.46
N PHE A 212 -11.13 10.97 23.08
CA PHE A 212 -12.51 10.53 22.84
C PHE A 212 -12.60 9.62 21.62
N ALA A 213 -11.92 9.96 20.53
CA ALA A 213 -11.93 9.16 19.29
C ALA A 213 -11.40 7.75 19.50
N LEU A 214 -10.32 7.57 20.29
CA LEU A 214 -9.78 6.25 20.65
C LEU A 214 -10.75 5.43 21.52
N ARG A 215 -11.38 6.07 22.51
CA ARG A 215 -12.43 5.43 23.33
C ARG A 215 -13.62 4.99 22.48
N ALA A 216 -14.08 5.87 21.58
CA ALA A 216 -15.15 5.58 20.64
C ALA A 216 -14.77 4.41 19.72
N LEU A 217 -13.60 4.45 19.10
CA LEU A 217 -13.10 3.39 18.22
C LEU A 217 -13.08 2.03 18.93
N ARG A 218 -12.52 1.98 20.14
CA ARG A 218 -12.50 0.75 20.96
C ARG A 218 -13.91 0.24 21.25
N ALA A 219 -14.83 1.12 21.62
CA ALA A 219 -16.22 0.76 21.88
C ALA A 219 -16.93 0.22 20.63
N PHE A 220 -16.66 0.79 19.44
CA PHE A 220 -17.22 0.30 18.18
C PHE A 220 -16.66 -1.07 17.77
N TRP A 221 -15.41 -1.38 18.09
CA TRP A 221 -14.86 -2.72 17.88
C TRP A 221 -15.43 -3.76 18.82
N SER A 222 -15.60 -3.42 20.10
CA SER A 222 -16.09 -4.33 21.13
C SER A 222 -17.62 -4.39 21.25
N ARG A 223 -18.37 -3.65 20.43
CA ARG A 223 -19.84 -3.60 20.53
C ARG A 223 -20.46 -4.96 20.19
N PRO A 224 -21.55 -5.35 20.86
CA PRO A 224 -22.31 -6.53 20.45
C PRO A 224 -23.01 -6.23 19.12
N LYS A 225 -22.82 -7.10 18.11
CA LYS A 225 -23.34 -6.88 16.74
C LYS A 225 -24.62 -7.68 16.52
N TRP A 226 -25.59 -7.09 15.82
CA TRP A 226 -26.75 -7.84 15.33
C TRP A 226 -26.29 -8.98 14.39
N PRO A 227 -27.00 -10.13 14.37
CA PRO A 227 -26.77 -11.15 13.36
C PRO A 227 -26.97 -10.59 11.96
N ALA A 228 -26.28 -11.18 10.98
CA ALA A 228 -26.40 -10.79 9.59
C ALA A 228 -27.86 -10.90 9.12
N ASN A 229 -28.39 -9.84 8.50
CA ASN A 229 -29.70 -9.85 7.87
C ASN A 229 -29.52 -10.13 6.36
N SER A 230 -30.13 -11.21 5.87
CA SER A 230 -30.12 -11.62 4.46
C SER A 230 -31.35 -11.16 3.67
N GLU A 231 -32.27 -10.43 4.30
CA GLU A 231 -33.46 -9.89 3.62
C GLU A 231 -33.06 -8.93 2.48
N PRO A 232 -33.82 -8.92 1.39
CA PRO A 232 -33.69 -7.94 0.32
C PRO A 232 -33.68 -6.50 0.84
N ILE A 233 -32.78 -5.68 0.32
CA ILE A 233 -32.70 -4.26 0.63
C ILE A 233 -33.40 -3.51 -0.51
N PRO A 234 -34.48 -2.75 -0.22
CA PRO A 234 -35.17 -1.96 -1.24
C PRO A 234 -34.25 -0.93 -1.91
N PRO A 235 -34.37 -0.68 -3.23
CA PRO A 235 -33.55 0.30 -3.93
C PRO A 235 -33.62 1.74 -3.37
N ALA A 236 -34.76 2.13 -2.77
CA ALA A 236 -34.91 3.45 -2.13
C ALA A 236 -34.00 3.54 -0.89
N ARG A 237 -33.95 2.46 -0.11
CA ARG A 237 -33.07 2.35 1.06
C ARG A 237 -31.61 2.36 0.65
N LEU A 238 -31.24 1.63 -0.41
CA LEU A 238 -29.88 1.69 -0.97
C LEU A 238 -29.49 3.12 -1.39
N THR A 239 -30.43 3.86 -1.99
CA THR A 239 -30.22 5.26 -2.38
C THR A 239 -29.92 6.13 -1.15
N GLN A 240 -30.68 5.97 -0.06
CA GLN A 240 -30.43 6.70 1.17
C GLN A 240 -29.12 6.34 1.85
N ILE A 241 -28.79 5.04 1.91
CA ILE A 241 -27.50 4.57 2.47
C ILE A 241 -26.36 5.17 1.64
N ALA A 242 -26.46 5.18 0.31
CA ALA A 242 -25.45 5.78 -0.57
C ALA A 242 -25.26 7.28 -0.30
N GLN A 243 -26.35 8.05 -0.23
CA GLN A 243 -26.30 9.48 0.07
C GLN A 243 -25.71 9.77 1.46
N THR A 244 -26.10 8.98 2.46
CA THR A 244 -25.60 9.11 3.82
C THR A 244 -24.10 8.78 3.88
N SER A 245 -23.69 7.71 3.20
CA SER A 245 -22.28 7.29 3.11
C SER A 245 -21.41 8.32 2.40
N ALA A 246 -21.89 8.89 1.28
CA ALA A 246 -21.19 9.94 0.55
C ALA A 246 -20.91 11.16 1.44
N ARG A 247 -21.91 11.63 2.18
CA ARG A 247 -21.74 12.75 3.13
C ARG A 247 -20.80 12.42 4.28
N ILE A 248 -20.81 11.19 4.78
CA ILE A 248 -19.87 10.76 5.83
C ILE A 248 -18.43 10.82 5.28
N ARG A 249 -18.20 10.41 4.02
CA ARG A 249 -16.88 10.47 3.38
C ARG A 249 -16.36 11.90 3.16
N GLU A 250 -17.25 12.86 2.94
CA GLU A 250 -16.90 14.28 2.78
C GLU A 250 -16.47 14.96 4.08
N ARG A 251 -16.75 14.34 5.24
CA ARG A 251 -16.35 14.91 6.54
C ARG A 251 -14.86 14.74 6.75
N ALA A 252 -14.25 15.79 7.28
CA ALA A 252 -12.83 15.81 7.63
C ALA A 252 -12.63 16.09 9.13
N PRO A 253 -11.57 15.52 9.74
CA PRO A 253 -11.11 15.92 11.08
C PRO A 253 -10.74 17.40 11.13
N THR A 254 -10.45 17.92 12.32
CA THR A 254 -9.84 19.26 12.45
C THR A 254 -8.47 19.30 11.77
N ALA A 255 -8.03 20.48 11.31
CA ALA A 255 -6.75 20.62 10.60
C ALA A 255 -5.56 20.09 11.41
N ALA A 256 -5.52 20.37 12.73
CA ALA A 256 -4.50 19.84 13.63
C ALA A 256 -4.47 18.30 13.65
N MET A 257 -5.63 17.64 13.66
CA MET A 257 -5.71 16.18 13.64
C MET A 257 -5.34 15.60 12.27
N GLN A 258 -5.65 16.29 11.17
CA GLN A 258 -5.19 15.88 9.83
C GLN A 258 -3.67 15.90 9.74
N TRP A 259 -3.03 16.97 10.22
CA TRP A 259 -1.57 17.06 10.30
C TRP A 259 -0.96 15.99 11.18
N LEU A 260 -1.55 15.72 12.35
CA LEU A 260 -1.09 14.66 13.24
C LEU A 260 -1.14 13.29 12.55
N LEU A 261 -2.27 12.94 11.91
CA LEU A 261 -2.41 11.67 11.20
C LEU A 261 -1.41 11.53 10.05
N PHE A 262 -1.14 12.62 9.32
CA PHE A 262 -0.14 12.66 8.26
C PHE A 262 1.29 12.45 8.79
N VAL A 263 1.67 13.17 9.86
CA VAL A 263 3.01 13.02 10.47
C VAL A 263 3.21 11.60 11.00
N VAL A 264 2.20 11.04 11.67
CA VAL A 264 2.24 9.65 12.17
C VAL A 264 2.35 8.65 11.01
N SER A 265 1.63 8.87 9.91
CA SER A 265 1.70 7.97 8.76
C SER A 265 3.07 8.03 8.07
N VAL A 266 3.67 9.21 7.93
CA VAL A 266 5.03 9.39 7.40
C VAL A 266 6.08 8.78 8.33
N ALA A 267 5.97 9.01 9.64
CA ALA A 267 6.89 8.43 10.60
C ALA A 267 6.85 6.90 10.56
N LEU A 268 5.67 6.29 10.49
CA LEU A 268 5.57 4.84 10.35
C LEU A 268 6.08 4.34 9.00
N PHE A 269 5.79 5.04 7.90
CA PHE A 269 6.37 4.73 6.60
C PHE A 269 7.91 4.66 6.69
N MET A 270 8.53 5.63 7.36
CA MET A 270 9.99 5.67 7.54
C MET A 270 10.51 4.57 8.45
N VAL A 271 9.82 4.23 9.54
CA VAL A 271 10.23 3.14 10.43
C VAL A 271 10.12 1.79 9.72
N VAL A 272 8.96 1.48 9.15
CA VAL A 272 8.73 0.20 8.47
C VAL A 272 9.59 0.12 7.20
N GLY A 273 9.61 1.18 6.40
CA GLY A 273 10.43 1.25 5.19
C GLY A 273 11.92 1.18 5.51
N GLY A 274 12.39 1.83 6.58
CA GLY A 274 13.78 1.78 7.01
C GLY A 274 14.20 0.38 7.47
N ILE A 275 13.33 -0.34 8.18
CA ILE A 275 13.56 -1.73 8.59
C ILE A 275 13.57 -2.67 7.37
N VAL A 276 12.65 -2.46 6.43
CA VAL A 276 12.46 -3.36 5.29
C VAL A 276 13.46 -3.09 4.16
N PHE A 277 13.73 -1.84 3.81
CA PHE A 277 14.51 -1.47 2.62
C PHE A 277 15.82 -0.72 2.94
N GLY A 278 16.07 -0.39 4.20
CA GLY A 278 17.13 0.54 4.59
C GLY A 278 16.65 1.99 4.58
N LEU A 279 17.20 2.80 5.49
CA LEU A 279 16.74 4.18 5.73
C LEU A 279 16.89 5.08 4.49
N GLN A 280 17.99 4.95 3.77
CA GLN A 280 18.28 5.75 2.57
C GLN A 280 17.25 5.49 1.46
N PHE A 281 16.99 4.22 1.12
CA PHE A 281 15.99 3.88 0.11
C PHE A 281 14.59 4.27 0.58
N ALA A 282 14.24 4.07 1.85
CA ALA A 282 12.97 4.51 2.40
C ALA A 282 12.77 6.02 2.25
N LEU A 283 13.81 6.82 2.48
CA LEU A 283 13.77 8.28 2.29
C LEU A 283 13.57 8.65 0.83
N ILE A 284 14.34 8.06 -0.08
CA ILE A 284 14.20 8.29 -1.53
C ILE A 284 12.80 7.91 -1.98
N LEU A 285 12.32 6.73 -1.60
CA LEU A 285 10.99 6.23 -1.94
C LEU A 285 9.89 7.15 -1.39
N LEU A 286 10.02 7.65 -0.16
CA LEU A 286 9.08 8.63 0.41
C LEU A 286 9.02 9.88 -0.47
N VAL A 287 10.16 10.42 -0.87
CA VAL A 287 10.24 11.63 -1.71
C VAL A 287 9.61 11.38 -3.09
N VAL A 288 9.91 10.24 -3.71
CA VAL A 288 9.36 9.86 -5.02
C VAL A 288 7.84 9.74 -4.96
N ILE A 289 7.30 9.02 -3.97
CA ILE A 289 5.86 8.88 -3.76
C ILE A 289 5.24 10.24 -3.42
N ALA A 290 5.91 11.06 -2.61
CA ALA A 290 5.40 12.36 -2.22
C ALA A 290 5.22 13.29 -3.42
N ILE A 291 6.21 13.33 -4.31
CA ILE A 291 6.16 14.11 -5.55
C ILE A 291 5.09 13.56 -6.49
N HIS A 292 4.99 12.23 -6.61
CA HIS A 292 4.00 11.56 -7.44
C HIS A 292 2.57 11.96 -7.03
N GLU A 293 2.22 11.76 -5.77
CA GLU A 293 0.90 12.15 -5.25
C GLU A 293 0.67 13.66 -5.26
N ALA A 294 1.71 14.48 -5.03
CA ALA A 294 1.58 15.92 -5.14
C ALA A 294 1.15 16.33 -6.56
N GLY A 295 1.61 15.60 -7.57
CA GLY A 295 1.15 15.70 -8.95
C GLY A 295 -0.36 15.47 -9.11
N HIS A 296 -0.88 14.36 -8.58
CA HIS A 296 -2.33 14.11 -8.54
C HIS A 296 -3.09 15.19 -7.76
N TYR A 297 -2.58 15.60 -6.60
CA TYR A 297 -3.18 16.62 -5.74
C TYR A 297 -3.32 17.96 -6.47
N LEU A 298 -2.25 18.43 -7.12
CA LEU A 298 -2.23 19.68 -7.87
C LEU A 298 -3.21 19.63 -9.05
N ALA A 299 -3.26 18.52 -9.78
CA ALA A 299 -4.22 18.32 -10.86
C ALA A 299 -5.67 18.33 -10.36
N MET A 300 -5.96 17.63 -9.26
CA MET A 300 -7.29 17.63 -8.63
C MET A 300 -7.72 19.05 -8.23
N ARG A 301 -6.82 19.83 -7.60
CA ARG A 301 -7.08 21.22 -7.22
C ARG A 301 -7.32 22.10 -8.44
N ALA A 302 -6.49 21.98 -9.49
CA ALA A 302 -6.64 22.73 -10.74
C ALA A 302 -7.97 22.42 -11.46
N PHE A 303 -8.46 21.17 -11.36
CA PHE A 303 -9.74 20.74 -11.94
C PHE A 303 -10.96 20.98 -11.02
N GLY A 304 -10.79 21.64 -9.88
CA GLY A 304 -11.90 22.05 -9.01
C GLY A 304 -12.44 20.94 -8.09
N TYR A 305 -11.64 19.92 -7.77
CA TYR A 305 -12.00 18.92 -6.77
C TYR A 305 -12.05 19.53 -5.37
N ARG A 306 -12.99 19.06 -4.55
CA ARG A 306 -13.14 19.47 -3.15
C ARG A 306 -12.62 18.38 -2.21
N ASN A 307 -12.23 18.80 -1.00
CA ASN A 307 -11.72 17.91 0.07
C ASN A 307 -10.54 17.03 -0.35
N VAL A 308 -9.64 17.57 -1.18
CA VAL A 308 -8.44 16.86 -1.62
C VAL A 308 -7.49 16.66 -0.43
N GLN A 309 -7.22 15.42 -0.09
CA GLN A 309 -6.29 15.03 0.98
C GLN A 309 -5.32 13.99 0.44
N MET A 310 -4.08 14.07 0.93
CA MET A 310 -3.03 13.11 0.65
C MET A 310 -2.75 12.30 1.90
N LEU A 311 -2.72 10.98 1.76
CA LEU A 311 -2.35 10.05 2.83
C LEU A 311 -1.16 9.23 2.33
N ALA A 312 -0.07 9.19 3.10
CA ALA A 312 1.05 8.29 2.82
C ALA A 312 0.75 6.93 3.47
N LEU A 313 0.57 5.88 2.67
CA LEU A 313 0.35 4.53 3.16
C LEU A 313 1.67 3.75 3.15
N PRO A 314 2.09 3.16 4.28
CA PRO A 314 3.26 2.29 4.33
C PRO A 314 3.16 1.17 3.29
N LEU A 315 4.24 0.95 2.52
CA LEU A 315 4.41 -0.14 1.54
C LEU A 315 3.44 -0.17 0.34
N VAL A 316 2.34 0.59 0.37
CA VAL A 316 1.32 0.64 -0.69
C VAL A 316 1.50 1.84 -1.61
N GLY A 317 2.05 2.95 -1.09
CA GLY A 317 2.18 4.20 -1.82
C GLY A 317 1.41 5.34 -1.16
N GLY A 318 1.22 6.43 -1.87
CA GLY A 318 0.32 7.48 -1.42
C GLY A 318 -1.10 7.24 -1.93
N VAL A 319 -2.09 7.86 -1.29
CA VAL A 319 -3.45 7.91 -1.79
C VAL A 319 -3.94 9.34 -1.70
N THR A 320 -4.26 9.91 -2.86
CA THR A 320 -4.98 11.16 -2.98
C THR A 320 -6.47 10.91 -3.12
N VAL A 321 -7.25 11.43 -2.17
CA VAL A 321 -8.71 11.32 -2.17
C VAL A 321 -9.29 12.70 -2.43
N GLY A 322 -10.16 12.83 -3.44
CA GLY A 322 -10.88 14.07 -3.75
C GLY A 322 -12.26 13.78 -4.32
N HIS A 323 -13.17 14.75 -4.19
CA HIS A 323 -14.53 14.65 -4.75
C HIS A 323 -14.65 15.48 -6.04
N GLU A 324 -15.03 14.81 -7.14
CA GLU A 324 -15.22 15.43 -8.46
C GLU A 324 -16.61 16.08 -8.54
N THR A 325 -16.69 17.34 -8.98
CA THR A 325 -17.98 18.02 -9.19
C THR A 325 -18.53 17.84 -10.61
N HIS A 326 -17.65 17.72 -11.60
CA HIS A 326 -17.99 17.60 -13.02
C HIS A 326 -17.13 16.54 -13.71
N PRO A 327 -17.63 15.31 -13.87
CA PRO A 327 -16.84 14.22 -14.40
C PRO A 327 -16.45 14.43 -15.86
N ARG A 328 -15.15 14.64 -16.11
CA ARG A 328 -14.60 14.78 -17.47
C ARG A 328 -13.49 13.77 -17.71
N ALA A 329 -13.61 13.03 -18.81
CA ALA A 329 -12.59 12.03 -19.17
C ALA A 329 -11.21 12.67 -19.42
N THR A 330 -11.16 13.90 -19.94
CA THR A 330 -9.92 14.67 -20.12
C THR A 330 -9.22 14.95 -18.80
N HIS A 331 -9.96 15.45 -17.81
CA HIS A 331 -9.40 15.75 -16.49
C HIS A 331 -8.87 14.50 -15.81
N ARG A 332 -9.54 13.35 -15.95
CA ARG A 332 -9.06 12.07 -15.39
C ARG A 332 -7.75 11.61 -16.02
N ALA A 333 -7.64 11.63 -17.34
CA ALA A 333 -6.41 11.23 -18.00
C ALA A 333 -5.23 12.15 -17.61
N TRP A 334 -5.45 13.47 -17.60
CA TRP A 334 -4.41 14.42 -17.20
C TRP A 334 -4.08 14.33 -15.70
N MET A 335 -5.06 14.06 -14.84
CA MET A 335 -4.82 13.80 -13.42
C MET A 335 -3.94 12.57 -13.21
N SER A 336 -4.27 11.45 -13.87
CA SER A 336 -3.45 10.23 -13.82
C SER A 336 -2.07 10.45 -14.43
N LEU A 337 -1.92 11.34 -15.43
CA LEU A 337 -0.63 11.67 -16.01
C LEU A 337 0.22 12.58 -15.11
N MET A 338 -0.41 13.49 -14.39
CA MET A 338 0.27 14.43 -13.50
C MET A 338 0.88 13.74 -12.27
N GLY A 339 0.48 12.50 -11.95
CA GLY A 339 1.16 11.69 -10.94
C GLY A 339 2.60 11.35 -11.34
N PRO A 340 2.82 10.56 -12.40
CA PRO A 340 4.16 10.13 -12.80
C PRO A 340 5.00 11.22 -13.46
N LEU A 341 4.39 12.19 -14.15
CA LEU A 341 5.13 13.14 -15.00
C LEU A 341 6.19 13.97 -14.24
N PRO A 342 5.90 14.61 -13.09
CA PRO A 342 6.91 15.35 -12.33
C PRO A 342 8.08 14.47 -11.90
N GLY A 343 7.80 13.23 -11.48
CA GLY A 343 8.82 12.28 -11.07
C GLY A 343 9.68 11.79 -12.24
N ILE A 344 9.11 11.63 -13.44
CA ILE A 344 9.89 11.32 -14.67
C ILE A 344 10.83 12.48 -15.01
N VAL A 345 10.34 13.72 -14.99
CA VAL A 345 11.16 14.90 -15.30
C VAL A 345 12.32 15.03 -14.32
N ILE A 346 12.04 14.88 -13.02
CA ILE A 346 13.08 14.92 -11.98
C ILE A 346 14.06 13.76 -12.15
N GLY A 347 13.58 12.53 -12.39
CA GLY A 347 14.43 11.37 -12.59
C GLY A 347 15.41 11.54 -13.75
N TRP A 348 14.96 12.08 -14.89
CA TRP A 348 15.84 12.39 -16.02
C TRP A 348 16.83 13.50 -15.71
N LEU A 349 16.41 14.56 -15.01
CA LEU A 349 17.30 15.63 -14.59
C LEU A 349 18.40 15.10 -13.66
N LEU A 350 18.02 14.30 -12.65
CA LEU A 350 18.96 13.67 -11.72
C LEU A 350 19.92 12.73 -12.45
N LEU A 351 19.43 11.96 -13.43
CA LEU A 351 20.26 11.08 -14.23
C LEU A 351 21.30 11.87 -15.05
N VAL A 352 20.88 12.95 -15.72
CA VAL A 352 21.80 13.82 -16.49
C VAL A 352 22.84 14.46 -15.57
N ILE A 353 22.44 14.99 -14.41
CA ILE A 353 23.37 15.56 -13.44
C ILE A 353 24.35 14.49 -12.96
N ALA A 354 23.86 13.28 -12.64
CA ALA A 354 24.70 12.22 -12.14
C ALA A 354 25.75 11.75 -13.15
N LEU A 355 25.37 11.67 -14.43
CA LEU A 355 26.28 11.27 -15.52
C LEU A 355 27.26 12.38 -15.91
N THR A 356 26.90 13.66 -15.75
CA THR A 356 27.74 14.80 -16.18
C THR A 356 28.68 15.33 -15.11
N GLN A 357 28.35 15.18 -13.83
CA GLN A 357 29.13 15.72 -12.71
C GLN A 357 29.94 14.66 -11.95
N HIS A 358 29.93 13.40 -12.39
CA HIS A 358 30.52 12.28 -11.64
C HIS A 358 30.09 12.30 -10.16
N SER A 359 28.78 12.52 -9.94
CA SER A 359 28.23 12.71 -8.60
C SER A 359 28.23 11.42 -7.78
N GLU A 360 28.09 11.55 -6.46
CA GLU A 360 27.95 10.45 -5.51
C GLU A 360 26.87 9.41 -5.92
N ASN A 361 27.12 8.15 -5.54
CA ASN A 361 26.32 6.96 -5.86
C ASN A 361 24.82 7.12 -5.52
N TRP A 362 24.48 7.93 -4.50
CA TRP A 362 23.10 8.15 -4.09
C TRP A 362 22.27 8.95 -5.09
N LEU A 363 22.88 9.83 -5.91
CA LEU A 363 22.16 10.64 -6.89
C LEU A 363 21.71 9.79 -8.08
N LEU A 364 22.63 8.95 -8.57
CA LEU A 364 22.35 7.96 -9.61
C LEU A 364 21.29 6.97 -9.13
N TYR A 365 21.42 6.48 -7.90
CA TYR A 365 20.42 5.60 -7.29
C TYR A 365 19.05 6.28 -7.19
N SER A 366 19.00 7.54 -6.74
CA SER A 366 17.76 8.31 -6.68
C SER A 366 17.13 8.48 -8.06
N ALA A 367 17.92 8.81 -9.08
CA ALA A 367 17.45 8.92 -10.46
C ALA A 367 16.77 7.63 -10.95
N TRP A 368 17.40 6.47 -10.69
CA TRP A 368 16.82 5.18 -11.03
C TRP A 368 15.50 4.91 -10.31
N VAL A 369 15.39 5.21 -9.01
CA VAL A 369 14.14 5.01 -8.26
C VAL A 369 13.04 5.93 -8.77
N PHE A 370 13.34 7.20 -9.04
CA PHE A 370 12.39 8.15 -9.66
C PHE A 370 11.88 7.63 -11.00
N LEU A 371 12.78 7.22 -11.90
CA LEU A 371 12.40 6.73 -13.21
C LEU A 371 11.62 5.42 -13.10
N ALA A 372 12.10 4.44 -12.33
CA ALA A 372 11.48 3.13 -12.19
C ALA A 372 10.04 3.22 -11.66
N ILE A 373 9.82 3.93 -10.54
CA ILE A 373 8.49 4.03 -9.92
C ILE A 373 7.51 4.79 -10.82
N ASN A 374 7.94 5.89 -11.44
CA ASN A 374 7.03 6.70 -12.24
C ASN A 374 6.77 6.09 -13.62
N TYR A 375 7.76 5.47 -14.28
CA TYR A 375 7.52 4.74 -15.52
C TYR A 375 6.69 3.47 -15.30
N LEU A 376 6.85 2.78 -14.17
CA LEU A 376 5.95 1.70 -13.79
C LEU A 376 4.50 2.21 -13.77
N ASN A 377 4.25 3.37 -13.16
CA ASN A 377 2.90 3.95 -13.15
C ASN A 377 2.39 4.39 -14.54
N VAL A 378 3.26 4.62 -15.52
CA VAL A 378 2.85 4.91 -16.92
C VAL A 378 2.42 3.63 -17.66
N VAL A 379 2.78 2.43 -17.21
CA VAL A 379 2.42 1.16 -17.88
C VAL A 379 0.89 1.02 -17.98
N PRO A 380 0.33 0.62 -19.16
CA PRO A 380 -1.11 0.54 -19.39
C PRO A 380 -1.76 -0.71 -18.76
N VAL A 381 -1.52 -0.94 -17.46
CA VAL A 381 -2.02 -2.11 -16.73
C VAL A 381 -2.67 -1.66 -15.41
N PRO A 382 -3.98 -1.87 -15.19
CA PRO A 382 -4.61 -1.59 -13.90
C PRO A 382 -3.98 -2.41 -12.76
N PRO A 383 -3.78 -1.86 -11.55
CA PRO A 383 -4.28 -0.57 -11.04
C PRO A 383 -3.37 0.65 -11.29
N LEU A 384 -2.36 0.57 -12.15
CA LEU A 384 -1.42 1.67 -12.43
C LEU A 384 -2.09 2.83 -13.18
N ASP A 385 -1.53 4.04 -13.07
CA ASP A 385 -2.07 5.25 -13.69
C ASP A 385 -2.23 5.15 -15.21
N GLY A 386 -1.31 4.49 -15.90
CA GLY A 386 -1.38 4.23 -17.34
C GLY A 386 -2.66 3.50 -17.73
N GLY A 387 -3.10 2.56 -16.88
CA GLY A 387 -4.39 1.88 -17.04
C GLY A 387 -5.56 2.86 -16.99
N HIS A 388 -5.53 3.83 -16.07
CA HIS A 388 -6.55 4.88 -15.96
C HIS A 388 -6.53 5.87 -17.13
N ILE A 389 -5.35 6.24 -17.63
CA ILE A 389 -5.18 7.09 -18.81
C ILE A 389 -5.84 6.44 -20.03
N VAL A 390 -5.50 5.18 -20.31
CA VAL A 390 -6.07 4.44 -21.45
C VAL A 390 -7.59 4.31 -21.29
N GLN A 391 -8.10 3.92 -20.12
CA GLN A 391 -9.53 3.81 -19.87
C GLN A 391 -10.31 5.12 -20.05
N ALA A 392 -9.69 6.25 -19.71
CA ALA A 392 -10.27 7.58 -19.90
C ALA A 392 -10.32 7.98 -21.39
N MET A 393 -9.36 7.55 -22.20
CA MET A 393 -9.36 7.75 -23.64
C MET A 393 -10.40 6.88 -24.37
N LEU A 394 -10.73 5.71 -23.80
CA LEU A 394 -11.75 4.81 -24.34
C LEU A 394 -13.17 5.42 -24.23
N PRO A 395 -14.00 5.30 -25.29
CA PRO A 395 -15.36 5.85 -25.27
C PRO A 395 -16.19 5.30 -24.11
N ALA A 396 -16.79 6.19 -23.31
CA ALA A 396 -17.58 5.80 -22.12
C ALA A 396 -18.75 4.87 -22.44
N ARG A 397 -19.33 4.99 -23.65
CA ARG A 397 -20.44 4.14 -24.12
C ARG A 397 -19.99 2.73 -24.51
N TRP A 398 -18.70 2.48 -24.71
CA TRP A 398 -18.17 1.20 -25.21
C TRP A 398 -17.59 0.38 -24.06
N TYR A 399 -18.43 0.05 -23.08
CA TYR A 399 -18.05 -0.74 -21.91
C TYR A 399 -17.36 -2.07 -22.27
N GLY A 400 -17.75 -2.71 -23.37
CA GLY A 400 -17.10 -3.93 -23.85
C GLY A 400 -15.62 -3.74 -24.18
N LEU A 401 -15.23 -2.58 -24.74
CA LEU A 401 -13.84 -2.27 -25.05
C LEU A 401 -13.01 -2.04 -23.79
N ARG A 402 -13.60 -1.42 -22.75
CA ARG A 402 -12.95 -1.26 -21.44
C ARG A 402 -12.69 -2.60 -20.76
N ILE A 403 -13.66 -3.52 -20.84
CA ILE A 403 -13.52 -4.89 -20.32
C ILE A 403 -12.44 -5.64 -21.09
N GLY A 404 -12.47 -5.56 -22.43
CA GLY A 404 -11.45 -6.19 -23.29
C GLY A 404 -10.04 -5.67 -22.99
N PHE A 405 -9.89 -4.35 -22.85
CA PHE A 405 -8.64 -3.73 -22.43
C PHE A 405 -8.17 -4.24 -21.05
N LEU A 406 -9.05 -4.24 -20.04
CA LEU A 406 -8.71 -4.72 -18.70
C LEU A 406 -8.19 -6.16 -18.74
N VAL A 407 -8.93 -7.07 -19.40
CA VAL A 407 -8.55 -8.49 -19.48
C VAL A 407 -7.21 -8.64 -20.19
N LEU A 408 -7.04 -8.00 -21.35
CA LEU A 408 -5.82 -8.11 -22.14
C LEU A 408 -4.60 -7.53 -21.38
N ALA A 409 -4.75 -6.33 -20.81
CA ALA A 409 -3.71 -5.68 -20.03
C ALA A 409 -3.31 -6.52 -18.81
N CYS A 410 -4.28 -7.12 -18.11
CA CYS A 410 -3.99 -7.98 -16.96
C CYS A 410 -3.25 -9.26 -17.37
N LEU A 411 -3.67 -9.92 -18.45
CA LEU A 411 -3.01 -11.14 -18.93
C LEU A 411 -1.59 -10.88 -19.41
N ILE A 412 -1.38 -9.82 -20.20
CA ILE A 412 -0.05 -9.42 -20.68
C ILE A 412 0.82 -8.99 -19.49
N GLY A 413 0.31 -8.12 -18.63
CA GLY A 413 1.04 -7.62 -17.47
C GLY A 413 1.45 -8.73 -16.50
N ALA A 414 0.55 -9.69 -16.24
CA ALA A 414 0.87 -10.86 -15.42
C ALA A 414 1.89 -11.77 -16.10
N GLY A 415 1.75 -12.02 -17.42
CA GLY A 415 2.71 -12.81 -18.19
C GLY A 415 4.12 -12.22 -18.16
N VAL A 416 4.24 -10.91 -18.37
CA VAL A 416 5.51 -10.17 -18.24
C VAL A 416 6.05 -10.28 -16.81
N ALA A 417 5.23 -9.99 -15.80
CA ALA A 417 5.65 -10.06 -14.41
C ALA A 417 6.16 -11.47 -14.04
N ILE A 418 5.48 -12.54 -14.47
CA ILE A 418 5.91 -13.93 -14.25
C ILE A 418 7.24 -14.22 -14.98
N ALA A 419 7.40 -13.76 -16.22
CA ALA A 419 8.64 -13.95 -16.97
C ALA A 419 9.86 -13.32 -16.28
N PHE A 420 9.67 -12.23 -15.53
CA PHE A 420 10.70 -11.57 -14.72
C PHE A 420 10.74 -12.06 -13.25
N GLY A 421 10.02 -13.12 -12.88
CA GLY A 421 10.00 -13.65 -11.51
C GLY A 421 9.21 -12.81 -10.48
N LEU A 422 8.45 -11.82 -10.94
CA LEU A 422 7.67 -10.89 -10.11
C LEU A 422 6.29 -11.45 -9.75
N VAL A 423 6.27 -12.48 -8.90
CA VAL A 423 5.04 -13.22 -8.52
C VAL A 423 3.99 -12.32 -7.84
N VAL A 424 4.40 -11.43 -6.93
CA VAL A 424 3.46 -10.57 -6.18
C VAL A 424 2.78 -9.54 -7.10
N PRO A 425 3.50 -8.77 -7.94
CA PRO A 425 2.86 -7.92 -8.96
C PRO A 425 1.95 -8.70 -9.90
N ALA A 426 2.35 -9.90 -10.35
CA ALA A 426 1.52 -10.75 -11.19
C ALA A 426 0.19 -11.09 -10.51
N LEU A 427 0.23 -11.46 -9.21
CA LEU A 427 -0.97 -11.73 -8.44
C LEU A 427 -1.87 -10.49 -8.31
N ILE A 428 -1.30 -9.31 -7.99
CA ILE A 428 -2.06 -8.05 -7.87
C ILE A 428 -2.80 -7.72 -9.17
N VAL A 429 -2.14 -7.89 -10.32
CA VAL A 429 -2.72 -7.66 -11.65
C VAL A 429 -3.81 -8.69 -11.96
N LEU A 430 -3.60 -9.97 -11.63
CA LEU A 430 -4.61 -11.03 -11.85
C LEU A 430 -5.85 -10.85 -10.96
N LEU A 431 -5.71 -10.33 -9.75
CA LEU A 431 -6.84 -10.04 -8.86
C LEU A 431 -7.82 -9.03 -9.48
N GLN A 432 -7.37 -8.16 -10.40
CA GLN A 432 -8.24 -7.23 -11.13
C GLN A 432 -9.25 -7.94 -12.04
N LEU A 433 -8.95 -9.17 -12.50
CA LEU A 433 -9.88 -9.96 -13.30
C LEU A 433 -11.16 -10.32 -12.53
N GLY A 434 -11.12 -10.34 -11.20
CA GLY A 434 -12.30 -10.53 -10.36
C GLY A 434 -13.39 -9.48 -10.57
N GLN A 435 -13.04 -8.30 -11.08
CA GLN A 435 -13.98 -7.20 -11.36
C GLN A 435 -14.74 -7.37 -12.69
N VAL A 436 -14.28 -8.25 -13.58
CA VAL A 436 -14.85 -8.42 -14.94
C VAL A 436 -16.32 -8.80 -14.89
N SER A 437 -16.72 -9.69 -13.98
CA SER A 437 -18.12 -10.09 -13.80
C SER A 437 -19.00 -8.89 -13.42
N GLY A 438 -18.54 -8.04 -12.50
CA GLY A 438 -19.20 -6.79 -12.11
C GLY A 438 -19.31 -5.81 -13.27
N LEU A 439 -18.24 -5.64 -14.07
CA LEU A 439 -18.27 -4.76 -15.25
C LEU A 439 -19.23 -5.26 -16.34
N LEU A 440 -19.35 -6.57 -16.53
CA LEU A 440 -20.33 -7.17 -17.45
C LEU A 440 -21.76 -6.92 -16.96
N GLN A 441 -22.01 -7.03 -15.65
CA GLN A 441 -23.29 -6.66 -15.06
C GLN A 441 -23.58 -5.16 -15.24
N ASN A 442 -22.59 -4.28 -15.04
CA ASN A 442 -22.71 -2.84 -15.27
C ASN A 442 -23.11 -2.53 -16.70
N ARG A 443 -22.49 -3.21 -17.68
CA ARG A 443 -22.85 -3.07 -19.10
C ARG A 443 -24.32 -3.40 -19.37
N ARG A 444 -24.85 -4.49 -18.76
CA ARG A 444 -26.27 -4.88 -18.90
C ARG A 444 -27.20 -3.85 -18.26
N ALA A 445 -26.90 -3.45 -17.02
CA ALA A 445 -27.66 -2.43 -16.29
C ALA A 445 -27.71 -1.10 -17.03
N ILE A 446 -26.57 -0.62 -17.58
CA ILE A 446 -26.51 0.59 -18.41
C ILE A 446 -27.42 0.48 -19.63
N LYS A 447 -27.35 -0.65 -20.36
CA LYS A 447 -28.20 -0.89 -21.53
C LYS A 447 -29.68 -0.80 -21.15
N ARG A 448 -30.06 -1.35 -19.99
CA ARG A 448 -31.43 -1.31 -19.48
C ARG A 448 -31.88 0.09 -19.08
N VAL A 449 -31.04 0.85 -18.36
CA VAL A 449 -31.32 2.25 -18.01
C VAL A 449 -31.55 3.08 -19.28
N LEU A 450 -30.70 2.92 -20.29
CA LEU A 450 -30.83 3.62 -21.58
C LEU A 450 -32.07 3.18 -22.37
N ALA A 451 -32.45 1.90 -22.30
CA ALA A 451 -33.66 1.38 -22.97
C ALA A 451 -34.96 1.96 -22.39
N HIS A 452 -34.98 2.35 -21.11
CA HIS A 452 -36.14 2.96 -20.44
C HIS A 452 -36.12 4.50 -20.49
N GLY A 453 -35.56 5.09 -21.55
CA GLY A 453 -35.50 6.55 -21.74
C GLY A 453 -34.31 7.24 -21.05
N GLY A 454 -33.42 6.47 -20.39
CA GLY A 454 -32.25 7.01 -19.71
C GLY A 454 -32.57 7.86 -18.48
N VAL A 455 -31.56 8.54 -17.96
CA VAL A 455 -31.74 9.55 -16.90
C VAL A 455 -31.23 10.88 -17.42
N PRO A 456 -32.01 11.98 -17.33
CA PRO A 456 -31.55 13.30 -17.73
C PRO A 456 -30.21 13.66 -17.06
N PRO A 457 -29.24 14.24 -17.79
CA PRO A 457 -27.96 14.62 -17.21
C PRO A 457 -28.09 15.58 -16.02
N ALA A 458 -29.10 16.47 -16.05
CA ALA A 458 -29.39 17.43 -14.98
C ALA A 458 -30.20 16.84 -13.80
N ALA A 459 -30.57 15.56 -13.85
CA ALA A 459 -31.33 14.95 -12.75
C ALA A 459 -30.51 14.93 -11.45
N LEU A 460 -31.19 15.04 -10.31
CA LEU A 460 -30.58 14.87 -9.00
C LEU A 460 -29.86 13.51 -8.91
N HIS A 461 -28.68 13.49 -8.28
CA HIS A 461 -27.86 12.29 -8.14
C HIS A 461 -28.64 11.12 -7.50
N ALA A 462 -29.50 11.42 -6.53
CA ALA A 462 -30.40 10.44 -5.90
C ALA A 462 -31.30 9.72 -6.90
N ARG A 463 -31.84 10.46 -7.88
CA ARG A 463 -32.73 9.92 -8.91
C ARG A 463 -31.97 9.04 -9.88
N LYS A 464 -30.73 9.42 -10.23
CA LYS A 464 -29.83 8.59 -11.04
C LYS A 464 -29.51 7.28 -10.34
N LEU A 465 -29.11 7.34 -9.06
CA LEU A 465 -28.86 6.16 -8.24
C LEU A 465 -30.09 5.25 -8.16
N ARG A 466 -31.28 5.81 -7.91
CA ARG A 466 -32.52 5.03 -7.83
C ARG A 466 -32.77 4.26 -9.13
N ALA A 467 -32.73 4.93 -10.27
CA ALA A 467 -32.92 4.29 -11.58
C ALA A 467 -31.89 3.19 -11.86
N VAL A 468 -30.64 3.38 -11.44
CA VAL A 468 -29.58 2.38 -11.60
C VAL A 468 -29.80 1.20 -10.65
N PHE A 469 -30.21 1.42 -9.40
CA PHE A 469 -30.52 0.32 -8.48
C PHE A 469 -31.71 -0.51 -8.98
N ASP A 470 -32.76 0.13 -9.52
CA ASP A 470 -33.90 -0.56 -10.11
C ASP A 470 -33.45 -1.42 -11.31
N ALA A 471 -32.61 -0.90 -12.20
CA ALA A 471 -32.04 -1.67 -13.30
C ALA A 471 -31.16 -2.84 -12.82
N LEU A 472 -30.32 -2.63 -11.81
CA LEU A 472 -29.49 -3.69 -11.23
C LEU A 472 -30.35 -4.77 -10.57
N GLU A 473 -31.37 -4.40 -9.80
CA GLU A 473 -32.28 -5.37 -9.17
C GLU A 473 -32.95 -6.27 -10.22
N GLN A 474 -33.37 -5.72 -11.35
CA GLN A 474 -33.97 -6.52 -12.41
C GLN A 474 -32.94 -7.36 -13.20
N GLU A 475 -31.66 -6.99 -13.25
CA GLU A 475 -30.63 -7.70 -14.02
C GLU A 475 -29.93 -8.81 -13.22
N ILE A 476 -29.68 -8.56 -11.93
CA ILE A 476 -28.89 -9.44 -11.05
C ILE A 476 -29.63 -9.83 -9.76
N GLY A 477 -30.88 -9.40 -9.59
CA GLY A 477 -31.69 -9.70 -8.42
C GLY A 477 -31.53 -8.72 -7.26
N PRO A 478 -32.37 -8.86 -6.21
CA PRO A 478 -32.39 -8.00 -5.04
C PRO A 478 -31.04 -8.03 -4.31
N ALA A 479 -30.65 -6.89 -3.75
CA ALA A 479 -29.39 -6.78 -3.01
C ALA A 479 -29.59 -7.19 -1.56
N THR A 480 -28.75 -8.09 -1.05
CA THR A 480 -28.67 -8.42 0.39
C THR A 480 -27.50 -7.71 1.08
N ARG A 481 -26.53 -7.20 0.30
CA ARG A 481 -25.38 -6.43 0.78
C ARG A 481 -25.38 -5.04 0.15
N SER A 482 -25.36 -4.02 0.99
CA SER A 482 -25.46 -2.62 0.56
C SER A 482 -24.19 -2.12 -0.11
N GLN A 483 -23.00 -2.30 0.51
CA GLN A 483 -21.75 -1.68 0.05
C GLN A 483 -21.36 -2.06 -1.39
N PRO A 484 -21.33 -3.35 -1.79
CA PRO A 484 -20.95 -3.71 -3.15
C PRO A 484 -21.94 -3.15 -4.17
N ARG A 485 -23.24 -3.18 -3.83
CA ARG A 485 -24.30 -2.69 -4.72
C ARG A 485 -24.23 -1.16 -4.88
N ILE A 486 -23.95 -0.43 -3.81
CA ILE A 486 -23.76 1.03 -3.83
C ILE A 486 -22.53 1.39 -4.67
N ALA A 487 -21.38 0.74 -4.45
CA ALA A 487 -20.18 0.99 -5.23
C ALA A 487 -20.42 0.74 -6.73
N GLN A 488 -21.13 -0.35 -7.06
CA GLN A 488 -21.51 -0.68 -8.44
C GLN A 488 -22.43 0.38 -9.06
N ALA A 489 -23.45 0.83 -8.32
CA ALA A 489 -24.37 1.86 -8.80
C ALA A 489 -23.69 3.24 -8.96
N GLU A 490 -22.82 3.62 -8.03
CA GLU A 490 -22.02 4.85 -8.12
C GLU A 490 -21.11 4.82 -9.36
N ASP A 491 -20.48 3.70 -9.69
CA ASP A 491 -19.67 3.55 -10.91
C ASP A 491 -20.51 3.72 -12.19
N ILE A 492 -21.70 3.10 -12.24
CA ILE A 492 -22.63 3.24 -13.37
C ILE A 492 -23.12 4.68 -13.52
N VAL A 493 -23.56 5.34 -12.43
CA VAL A 493 -23.99 6.74 -12.49
C VAL A 493 -22.84 7.62 -12.96
N ARG A 494 -21.63 7.39 -12.43
CA ARG A 494 -20.43 8.11 -12.84
C ARG A 494 -20.15 7.93 -14.33
N SER A 495 -20.26 6.72 -14.87
CA SER A 495 -19.99 6.48 -16.29
C SER A 495 -21.02 7.09 -17.24
N LEU A 496 -22.27 7.23 -16.78
CA LEU A 496 -23.33 7.95 -17.49
C LEU A 496 -23.10 9.48 -17.48
N ASP A 497 -22.53 10.01 -16.39
CA ASP A 497 -22.29 11.46 -16.22
C ASP A 497 -20.98 11.95 -16.85
N VAL A 498 -20.02 11.06 -17.10
CA VAL A 498 -18.71 11.44 -17.68
C VAL A 498 -18.89 12.04 -19.07
N VAL A 499 -18.43 13.28 -19.24
CA VAL A 499 -18.26 13.89 -20.57
C VAL A 499 -17.09 13.20 -21.28
N PRO A 500 -17.30 12.57 -22.45
CA PRO A 500 -16.24 11.89 -23.18
C PRO A 500 -15.21 12.88 -23.71
N MET A 501 -13.97 12.43 -23.90
CA MET A 501 -12.93 13.24 -24.53
C MET A 501 -13.31 13.62 -25.97
N SER A 502 -13.07 14.89 -26.33
CA SER A 502 -13.10 15.33 -27.72
C SER A 502 -11.99 14.66 -28.54
N ARG A 503 -12.12 14.67 -29.87
CA ARG A 503 -11.11 14.06 -30.76
C ARG A 503 -9.74 14.73 -30.61
N SER A 504 -9.69 16.06 -30.54
CA SER A 504 -8.45 16.82 -30.37
C SER A 504 -7.78 16.54 -29.03
N SER A 505 -8.55 16.52 -27.94
CA SER A 505 -8.01 16.19 -26.62
C SER A 505 -7.52 14.75 -26.54
N ARG A 506 -8.18 13.80 -27.21
CA ARG A 506 -7.72 12.42 -27.29
C ARG A 506 -6.40 12.30 -28.05
N LEU A 507 -6.26 13.00 -29.18
CA LEU A 507 -5.01 13.02 -29.94
C LEU A 507 -3.87 13.64 -29.14
N LEU A 508 -4.10 14.79 -28.49
CA LEU A 508 -3.09 15.44 -27.65
C LEU A 508 -2.66 14.54 -26.49
N THR A 509 -3.63 14.02 -25.72
CA THR A 509 -3.35 13.18 -24.55
C THR A 509 -2.66 11.88 -24.97
N GLY A 510 -3.14 11.26 -26.05
CA GLY A 510 -2.54 10.05 -26.62
C GLY A 510 -1.12 10.28 -27.14
N GLY A 511 -0.87 11.41 -27.79
CA GLY A 511 0.46 11.79 -28.28
C GLY A 511 1.46 11.97 -27.15
N VAL A 512 1.08 12.71 -26.09
CA VAL A 512 1.93 12.89 -24.89
C VAL A 512 2.20 11.54 -24.21
N TYR A 513 1.16 10.71 -24.04
CA TYR A 513 1.30 9.40 -23.41
C TYR A 513 2.18 8.44 -24.23
N ALA A 514 2.02 8.41 -25.56
CA ALA A 514 2.86 7.63 -26.46
C ALA A 514 4.32 8.10 -26.44
N ALA A 515 4.56 9.42 -26.41
CA ALA A 515 5.90 9.97 -26.30
C ALA A 515 6.59 9.51 -25.00
N LEU A 516 5.89 9.56 -23.87
CA LEU A 516 6.44 9.08 -22.58
C LEU A 516 6.82 7.60 -22.63
N LEU A 517 5.99 6.74 -23.23
CA LEU A 517 6.30 5.32 -23.40
C LEU A 517 7.47 5.08 -24.37
N ALA A 518 7.68 5.96 -25.34
CA ALA A 518 8.75 5.84 -26.32
C ALA A 518 10.12 6.25 -25.77
N VAL A 519 10.21 7.16 -24.79
CA VAL A 519 11.49 7.66 -24.26
C VAL A 519 12.39 6.53 -23.74
N PRO A 520 11.94 5.60 -22.85
CA PRO A 520 12.80 4.51 -22.39
C PRO A 520 13.25 3.57 -23.51
N LEU A 521 12.38 3.32 -24.49
CA LEU A 521 12.71 2.48 -25.65
C LEU A 521 13.73 3.14 -26.56
N ALA A 522 13.63 4.45 -26.77
CA ALA A 522 14.59 5.22 -27.55
C ALA A 522 15.96 5.24 -26.87
N VAL A 523 16.00 5.43 -25.55
CA VAL A 523 17.25 5.39 -24.78
C VAL A 523 17.85 3.99 -24.81
N LEU A 524 17.06 2.94 -24.61
CA LEU A 524 17.52 1.55 -24.73
C LEU A 524 18.07 1.26 -26.14
N ALA A 525 17.37 1.71 -27.19
CA ALA A 525 17.81 1.54 -28.56
C ALA A 525 19.10 2.31 -28.86
N MET A 526 19.28 3.51 -28.30
CA MET A 526 20.54 4.26 -28.39
C MET A 526 21.67 3.55 -27.66
N THR A 527 21.43 3.00 -26.46
CA THR A 527 22.46 2.26 -25.71
C THR A 527 22.82 0.92 -26.36
N VAL A 528 21.89 0.27 -27.05
CA VAL A 528 22.14 -1.01 -27.75
C VAL A 528 22.67 -0.79 -29.18
N GLY A 529 22.26 0.29 -29.84
CA GLY A 529 22.67 0.63 -31.20
C GLY A 529 24.03 1.32 -31.31
N VAL A 530 24.56 1.86 -30.21
CA VAL A 530 25.90 2.45 -30.13
C VAL A 530 26.84 1.44 -29.47
N GLY A 531 27.23 0.40 -30.23
CA GLY A 531 28.34 -0.50 -29.88
C GLY A 531 28.07 -1.46 -28.72
N GLY A 532 28.33 -2.74 -28.94
CA GLY A 532 28.21 -3.77 -27.90
C GLY A 532 28.96 -3.42 -26.62
N PHE A 533 28.54 -4.06 -25.53
CA PHE A 533 29.25 -4.12 -24.24
C PHE A 533 30.77 -4.02 -24.43
N THR A 534 31.28 -2.80 -24.36
CA THR A 534 32.67 -2.52 -24.04
C THR A 534 32.63 -2.21 -22.56
N ASP A 535 33.58 -2.79 -21.84
CA ASP A 535 33.62 -2.89 -20.39
C ASP A 535 33.03 -1.66 -19.68
N PRO A 536 32.26 -1.85 -18.59
CA PRO A 536 31.95 -0.74 -17.71
C PRO A 536 33.29 -0.24 -17.15
N SER A 537 33.85 0.79 -17.79
CA SER A 537 34.92 1.57 -17.21
C SER A 537 34.37 2.05 -15.85
N PRO A 538 35.03 1.70 -14.73
CA PRO A 538 34.50 2.02 -13.43
C PRO A 538 34.25 3.53 -13.37
N ALA A 539 33.07 3.89 -12.88
CA ALA A 539 32.63 5.27 -12.69
C ALA A 539 33.79 6.09 -12.11
N ALA A 540 34.07 7.23 -12.74
CA ALA A 540 35.11 8.13 -12.27
C ALA A 540 34.88 8.44 -10.79
N THR A 541 35.74 7.89 -9.95
CA THR A 541 35.83 8.17 -8.53
C THR A 541 36.12 9.66 -8.35
N SER A 542 35.47 10.29 -7.38
CA SER A 542 35.72 11.69 -6.99
C SER A 542 37.13 11.91 -6.40
N LYS A 543 37.84 10.82 -6.13
CA LYS A 543 39.20 10.75 -5.57
C LYS A 543 40.21 10.46 -6.67
N SER A 544 41.40 11.04 -6.56
CA SER A 544 42.47 10.76 -7.52
C SER A 544 42.88 9.27 -7.45
N PRO A 545 43.39 8.68 -8.55
CA PRO A 545 43.91 7.31 -8.52
C PRO A 545 44.92 7.06 -7.39
N ASP A 546 45.71 8.07 -7.03
CA ASP A 546 46.70 8.01 -5.94
C ASP A 546 46.05 7.96 -4.55
N GLU A 547 44.95 8.68 -4.34
CA GLU A 547 44.20 8.66 -3.07
C GLU A 547 43.51 7.30 -2.84
N ILE A 548 43.00 6.70 -3.91
CA ILE A 548 42.38 5.36 -3.88
C ILE A 548 43.46 4.32 -3.60
N ALA A 549 44.61 4.42 -4.25
CA ALA A 549 45.75 3.54 -4.00
C ALA A 549 46.26 3.66 -2.55
N GLN A 550 46.38 4.87 -2.00
CA GLN A 550 46.76 5.09 -0.61
C GLN A 550 45.74 4.52 0.38
N ARG A 551 44.44 4.78 0.17
CA ARG A 551 43.38 4.24 1.05
C ARG A 551 43.33 2.72 0.99
N ARG A 552 43.37 2.14 -0.20
CA ARG A 552 43.44 0.69 -0.38
C ARG A 552 44.64 0.12 0.36
N ALA A 553 45.81 0.76 0.28
CA ALA A 553 47.01 0.32 1.02
C ALA A 553 46.81 0.39 2.54
N VAL A 554 46.15 1.44 3.06
CA VAL A 554 45.80 1.54 4.48
C VAL A 554 44.86 0.41 4.89
N VAL A 555 43.75 0.20 4.17
CA VAL A 555 42.78 -0.86 4.46
C VAL A 555 43.43 -2.23 4.39
N PHE A 556 44.20 -2.49 3.31
CA PHE A 556 44.98 -3.71 3.16
C PHE A 556 45.86 -3.92 4.39
N ASN A 557 46.63 -2.93 4.83
CA ASN A 557 47.49 -3.04 6.02
C ASN A 557 46.72 -3.24 7.33
N THR A 558 45.54 -2.64 7.51
CA THR A 558 44.72 -2.86 8.71
C THR A 558 44.16 -4.27 8.83
N LEU A 559 44.03 -4.98 7.70
CA LEU A 559 43.54 -6.35 7.63
C LEU A 559 44.67 -7.39 7.72
N ALA A 560 45.91 -6.99 8.05
CA ALA A 560 47.07 -7.89 8.07
C ALA A 560 46.95 -9.08 9.04
N ASP A 561 46.41 -8.83 10.22
CA ASP A 561 46.24 -9.84 11.28
C ASP A 561 44.81 -10.37 11.36
N ALA A 562 43.98 -10.12 10.33
CA ALA A 562 42.60 -10.61 10.30
C ALA A 562 42.56 -12.09 9.91
N ASP A 563 41.82 -12.90 10.67
CA ASP A 563 41.49 -14.26 10.29
C ASP A 563 40.39 -14.28 9.21
N ILE A 564 40.11 -15.47 8.66
CA ILE A 564 39.13 -15.63 7.57
C ILE A 564 37.75 -15.15 7.99
N ASP A 565 37.34 -15.39 9.24
CA ASP A 565 36.04 -14.95 9.76
C ASP A 565 35.93 -13.41 9.77
N ARG A 566 36.96 -12.73 10.30
CA ARG A 566 37.02 -11.25 10.29
C ARG A 566 37.12 -10.69 8.88
N LEU A 567 37.87 -11.32 7.98
CA LEU A 567 37.91 -10.93 6.56
C LEU A 567 36.54 -11.08 5.89
N LEU A 568 35.79 -12.13 6.19
CA LEU A 568 34.43 -12.32 5.66
C LEU A 568 33.46 -11.23 6.12
N THR A 569 33.60 -10.72 7.35
CA THR A 569 32.76 -9.59 7.83
C THR A 569 32.94 -8.28 7.06
N SER A 570 34.03 -8.14 6.29
CA SER A 570 34.27 -6.99 5.42
C SER A 570 33.45 -7.03 4.11
N PHE A 571 32.87 -8.19 3.77
CA PHE A 571 32.04 -8.36 2.58
C PHE A 571 30.58 -7.99 2.89
N GLU A 572 29.97 -7.09 2.12
CA GLU A 572 28.56 -6.75 2.31
C GLU A 572 27.64 -7.90 1.86
N ARG A 573 26.67 -8.24 2.72
CA ARG A 573 25.65 -9.22 2.37
C ARG A 573 24.62 -8.58 1.44
N PRO A 574 24.28 -9.24 0.31
CA PRO A 574 23.22 -8.74 -0.56
C PRO A 574 21.91 -8.73 0.23
N VAL A 575 21.31 -7.54 0.35
CA VAL A 575 20.02 -7.37 1.01
C VAL A 575 18.94 -8.14 0.25
N TRP A 576 17.89 -8.55 0.95
CA TRP A 576 16.87 -9.47 0.41
C TRP A 576 16.25 -9.01 -0.91
N TRP A 577 16.10 -7.70 -1.14
CA TRP A 577 15.55 -7.19 -2.38
C TRP A 577 16.54 -7.25 -3.54
N GLN A 578 17.85 -7.13 -3.31
CA GLN A 578 18.87 -7.36 -4.36
C GLN A 578 18.87 -8.83 -4.78
N ARG A 579 18.69 -9.74 -3.83
CA ARG A 579 18.50 -11.17 -4.08
C ARG A 579 17.23 -11.43 -4.89
N TRP A 580 16.17 -10.66 -4.63
CA TRP A 580 14.88 -10.83 -5.28
C TRP A 580 14.79 -10.21 -6.68
N PHE A 581 15.27 -8.97 -6.86
CA PHE A 581 15.19 -8.24 -8.13
C PHE A 581 16.33 -8.58 -9.10
N PHE A 582 17.52 -8.89 -8.59
CA PHE A 582 18.71 -9.11 -9.43
C PHE A 582 19.25 -10.55 -9.36
N GLY A 583 18.56 -11.46 -8.66
CA GLY A 583 19.00 -12.85 -8.52
C GLY A 583 20.35 -13.00 -7.81
N ALA A 584 20.75 -12.01 -6.99
CA ALA A 584 21.99 -12.11 -6.23
C ALA A 584 21.93 -13.33 -5.29
N SER A 585 22.92 -14.22 -5.39
CA SER A 585 23.01 -15.39 -4.51
C SER A 585 23.35 -14.97 -3.08
N ASP A 586 22.72 -15.61 -2.10
CA ASP A 586 23.17 -15.51 -0.71
C ASP A 586 24.58 -16.07 -0.56
N TRP A 587 25.21 -15.86 0.60
CA TRP A 587 26.43 -16.62 0.92
C TRP A 587 26.12 -18.12 0.90
N ALA A 588 26.94 -18.89 0.21
CA ALA A 588 26.77 -20.35 0.16
C ALA A 588 26.84 -20.94 1.57
N VAL A 589 26.06 -22.00 1.81
CA VAL A 589 26.13 -22.75 3.07
C VAL A 589 27.52 -23.40 3.18
N ALA A 590 28.03 -23.60 4.39
CA ALA A 590 29.27 -24.34 4.61
C ALA A 590 29.27 -25.71 3.89
N ALA A 591 30.42 -26.09 3.34
CA ALA A 591 30.62 -27.41 2.77
C ALA A 591 30.61 -28.47 3.87
N ASP A 592 30.01 -29.62 3.60
CA ASP A 592 30.10 -30.78 4.49
C ASP A 592 31.53 -31.35 4.47
N GLU A 593 32.01 -31.87 5.60
CA GLU A 593 33.32 -32.53 5.71
C GLU A 593 33.42 -33.71 4.73
N ALA A 594 32.30 -34.40 4.47
CA ALA A 594 32.23 -35.45 3.47
C ALA A 594 32.50 -34.94 2.03
N ALA A 595 32.04 -33.73 1.70
CA ALA A 595 32.26 -33.11 0.38
C ALA A 595 33.70 -32.64 0.19
N ILE A 596 34.31 -32.10 1.25
CA ILE A 596 35.73 -31.73 1.29
C ILE A 596 36.58 -32.98 1.10
N ALA A 597 36.37 -34.02 1.92
CA ALA A 597 37.11 -35.28 1.84
C ALA A 597 36.97 -35.98 0.48
N ALA A 598 35.76 -36.00 -0.09
CA ALA A 598 35.53 -36.56 -1.43
C ALA A 598 36.28 -35.79 -2.53
N THR A 599 36.39 -34.47 -2.39
CA THR A 599 37.15 -33.63 -3.32
C THR A 599 38.64 -33.88 -3.19
N GLU A 600 39.19 -33.89 -1.96
CA GLU A 600 40.60 -34.17 -1.68
C GLU A 600 41.01 -35.56 -2.21
N GLN A 601 40.15 -36.56 -2.01
CA GLN A 601 40.34 -37.89 -2.56
C GLN A 601 40.34 -37.89 -4.10
N ARG A 602 39.43 -37.12 -4.72
CA ARG A 602 39.30 -37.03 -6.19
C ARG A 602 40.48 -36.32 -6.84
N ILE A 603 41.02 -35.28 -6.21
CA ILE A 603 42.19 -34.55 -6.72
C ILE A 603 43.53 -35.18 -6.29
N GLY A 604 43.49 -36.16 -5.38
CA GLY A 604 44.65 -36.90 -4.90
C GLY A 604 45.55 -36.11 -3.95
N ARG A 605 45.03 -35.05 -3.31
CA ARG A 605 45.79 -34.16 -2.43
C ARG A 605 44.86 -33.42 -1.46
N GLU A 606 45.36 -33.14 -0.26
CA GLU A 606 44.68 -32.29 0.72
C GLU A 606 44.64 -30.82 0.29
N LEU A 607 43.52 -30.14 0.55
CA LEU A 607 43.38 -28.71 0.29
C LEU A 607 44.23 -27.91 1.30
N PRO A 608 44.69 -26.70 0.93
CA PRO A 608 45.36 -25.79 1.87
C PRO A 608 44.47 -25.51 3.09
N ASP A 609 45.06 -25.40 4.28
CA ASP A 609 44.33 -25.23 5.53
C ASP A 609 43.44 -23.97 5.51
N GLU A 610 43.87 -22.90 4.85
CA GLU A 610 43.11 -21.66 4.70
C GLU A 610 41.88 -21.85 3.80
N LEU A 611 42.03 -22.61 2.72
CA LEU A 611 40.94 -22.90 1.78
C LEU A 611 39.92 -23.86 2.43
N ARG A 612 40.41 -24.86 3.17
CA ARG A 612 39.60 -25.76 3.99
C ARG A 612 38.82 -24.99 5.07
N ALA A 613 39.47 -24.06 5.76
CA ALA A 613 38.83 -23.19 6.75
C ALA A 613 37.75 -22.29 6.12
N PHE A 614 37.97 -21.78 4.90
CA PHE A 614 36.95 -21.04 4.16
C PHE A 614 35.75 -21.92 3.79
N TYR A 615 35.99 -23.11 3.23
CA TYR A 615 34.91 -24.02 2.82
C TYR A 615 34.04 -24.51 4.00
N ARG A 616 34.62 -24.61 5.20
CA ARG A 616 33.90 -24.86 6.46
C ARG A 616 32.95 -23.73 6.88
N LEU A 617 33.12 -22.54 6.32
CA LEU A 617 32.24 -21.40 6.53
C LEU A 617 31.29 -21.22 5.33
N HIS A 618 31.80 -21.34 4.09
CA HIS A 618 31.07 -21.09 2.85
C HIS A 618 31.51 -21.98 1.68
N ASP A 619 30.57 -22.72 1.07
CA ASP A 619 30.82 -23.57 -0.10
C ASP A 619 30.87 -22.78 -1.43
N GLY A 620 31.92 -22.00 -1.61
CA GLY A 620 32.13 -21.14 -2.76
C GLY A 620 31.65 -19.71 -2.54
N PHE A 621 32.19 -18.78 -3.33
CA PHE A 621 31.93 -17.36 -3.18
C PHE A 621 32.10 -16.60 -4.50
N MET A 622 30.98 -16.35 -5.19
CA MET A 622 30.95 -15.73 -6.53
C MET A 622 31.62 -14.36 -6.59
N ARG A 623 31.62 -13.58 -5.50
CA ARG A 623 32.23 -12.24 -5.46
C ARG A 623 33.75 -12.25 -5.65
N ILE A 624 34.40 -13.35 -5.28
CA ILE A 624 35.84 -13.56 -5.46
C ILE A 624 36.12 -14.67 -6.48
N ASP A 625 35.15 -14.95 -7.37
CA ASP A 625 35.25 -15.98 -8.40
C ASP A 625 35.57 -17.39 -7.88
N LEU A 626 35.28 -17.69 -6.61
CA LEU A 626 35.51 -19.01 -6.00
C LEU A 626 34.31 -19.92 -6.24
N GLY A 627 34.54 -21.10 -6.83
CA GLY A 627 33.54 -22.14 -7.04
C GLY A 627 33.29 -22.99 -5.78
N GLY A 628 32.28 -23.85 -5.84
CA GLY A 628 32.03 -24.82 -4.78
C GLY A 628 33.17 -25.85 -4.67
N VAL A 629 33.35 -26.46 -3.50
CA VAL A 629 34.43 -27.43 -3.24
C VAL A 629 34.34 -28.62 -4.21
N ALA A 630 33.12 -29.04 -4.56
CA ALA A 630 32.90 -30.11 -5.52
C ALA A 630 33.29 -29.75 -6.97
N GLU A 631 33.44 -28.46 -7.30
CA GLU A 631 33.74 -27.96 -8.64
C GLU A 631 35.26 -27.90 -8.94
N ILE A 632 36.12 -27.71 -7.93
CA ILE A 632 37.23 -28.63 -7.61
C ILE A 632 37.94 -29.46 -8.71
N VAL A 633 38.47 -28.97 -9.83
CA VAL A 633 39.09 -29.89 -10.84
C VAL A 633 40.52 -29.56 -11.20
N ALA A 634 41.29 -30.57 -11.64
CA ALA A 634 42.57 -30.32 -12.31
C ALA A 634 42.34 -29.48 -13.56
N VAL A 635 43.25 -28.56 -13.88
CA VAL A 635 43.11 -27.70 -15.06
C VAL A 635 43.06 -28.59 -16.31
N PRO A 636 41.99 -28.53 -17.12
CA PRO A 636 41.86 -29.34 -18.31
C PRO A 636 42.85 -28.89 -19.39
N GLU A 637 43.32 -29.83 -20.22
CA GLU A 637 44.16 -29.48 -21.38
C GLU A 637 43.37 -28.60 -22.37
N PRO A 638 43.93 -27.45 -22.79
CA PRO A 638 43.23 -26.52 -23.67
C PRO A 638 43.10 -27.09 -25.10
N VAL A 639 41.92 -26.94 -25.70
CA VAL A 639 41.61 -27.40 -27.08
C VAL A 639 42.41 -26.64 -28.14
N ALA A 640 42.92 -25.43 -27.83
CA ALA A 640 43.76 -24.61 -28.70
C ALA A 640 45.04 -24.18 -27.97
N ALA A 641 46.09 -25.00 -28.06
CA ALA A 641 47.35 -24.84 -27.31
C ALA A 641 48.14 -23.55 -27.67
N GLU A 642 48.04 -23.01 -28.88
CA GLU A 642 48.84 -21.83 -29.28
C GLU A 642 48.39 -20.51 -28.63
N ALA A 643 47.10 -20.17 -28.65
CA ALA A 643 46.58 -18.94 -28.04
C ALA A 643 46.62 -18.98 -26.50
N ALA A 644 46.55 -20.19 -25.94
CA ALA A 644 46.69 -20.51 -24.53
C ALA A 644 48.09 -20.15 -24.00
N VAL A 645 49.13 -20.51 -24.76
CA VAL A 645 50.54 -20.30 -24.37
C VAL A 645 50.91 -18.80 -24.42
N THR A 646 50.39 -18.03 -25.38
CA THR A 646 50.70 -16.59 -25.49
C THR A 646 50.17 -15.75 -24.31
N ALA A 647 49.04 -16.13 -23.70
CA ALA A 647 48.47 -15.42 -22.54
C ALA A 647 49.32 -15.58 -21.26
N LEU A 648 50.09 -16.68 -21.18
CA LEU A 648 50.94 -17.07 -20.07
C LEU A 648 52.37 -16.51 -20.15
N ASP A 649 52.80 -16.00 -21.32
CA ASP A 649 54.13 -15.41 -21.52
C ASP A 649 54.33 -14.08 -20.77
N THR A 650 53.23 -13.35 -20.55
CA THR A 650 53.21 -12.13 -19.76
C THR A 650 53.30 -12.43 -18.25
N PRO A 651 54.18 -11.77 -17.48
CA PRO A 651 54.37 -12.07 -16.06
C PRO A 651 53.12 -11.72 -15.22
N PHE A 652 52.95 -12.45 -14.13
CA PHE A 652 52.00 -12.18 -13.06
C PHE A 652 52.68 -11.36 -11.97
N VAL A 653 51.95 -10.42 -11.37
CA VAL A 653 52.43 -9.63 -10.24
C VAL A 653 52.20 -10.44 -8.97
N VAL A 654 53.28 -10.76 -8.25
CA VAL A 654 53.16 -11.41 -6.93
C VAL A 654 52.80 -10.34 -5.90
N VAL A 655 51.60 -10.44 -5.33
CA VAL A 655 51.14 -9.58 -4.25
C VAL A 655 51.80 -10.06 -2.97
N SER A 656 52.61 -9.20 -2.34
CA SER A 656 53.34 -9.48 -1.10
C SER A 656 52.72 -8.75 0.09
N ALA A 657 52.98 -9.27 1.30
CA ALA A 657 52.48 -8.68 2.55
C ALA A 657 53.20 -7.37 2.92
N SER A 658 54.42 -7.16 2.40
CA SER A 658 55.21 -5.92 2.49
C SER A 658 55.43 -5.39 1.08
N ASN A 659 55.25 -4.10 0.85
CA ASN A 659 55.27 -3.40 -0.45
C ASN A 659 56.63 -3.43 -1.20
N ASP A 660 57.48 -4.44 -0.93
CA ASP A 660 58.76 -4.70 -1.58
C ASP A 660 58.52 -5.38 -2.92
N GLY A 661 58.73 -4.60 -3.99
CA GLY A 661 59.22 -5.01 -5.30
C GLY A 661 58.46 -6.12 -6.05
N ASP A 662 57.91 -5.77 -7.22
CA ASP A 662 57.26 -6.67 -8.17
C ASP A 662 58.13 -7.90 -8.51
N VAL A 663 57.93 -9.00 -7.80
CA VAL A 663 58.41 -10.30 -8.24
C VAL A 663 57.47 -10.75 -9.35
N ALA A 664 57.97 -10.76 -10.58
CA ALA A 664 57.26 -11.22 -11.76
C ALA A 664 57.25 -12.75 -11.81
N LEU A 665 56.10 -13.38 -11.57
CA LEU A 665 55.92 -14.82 -11.72
C LEU A 665 55.61 -15.15 -13.19
N ARG A 666 56.39 -16.02 -13.81
CA ARG A 666 56.05 -16.59 -15.13
C ARG A 666 55.50 -18.00 -14.96
N LEU A 667 54.28 -18.19 -15.43
CA LEU A 667 53.56 -19.44 -15.27
C LEU A 667 53.59 -20.21 -16.59
N GLY A 668 54.59 -21.09 -16.76
CA GLY A 668 54.72 -21.92 -17.95
C GLY A 668 53.59 -22.95 -18.11
N TYR A 669 53.42 -23.47 -19.32
CA TYR A 669 52.39 -24.45 -19.67
C TYR A 669 52.39 -25.70 -18.77
N ASP A 670 53.57 -26.27 -18.49
CA ASP A 670 53.69 -27.46 -17.63
C ASP A 670 53.36 -27.17 -16.16
N ASN A 671 53.62 -25.94 -15.70
CA ASN A 671 53.27 -25.51 -14.34
C ASN A 671 51.76 -25.32 -14.18
N LEU A 672 51.10 -24.85 -15.24
CA LEU A 672 49.66 -24.64 -15.28
C LEU A 672 48.86 -25.94 -15.25
N LEU A 673 49.29 -26.96 -16.00
CA LEU A 673 48.66 -28.28 -15.99
C LEU A 673 48.81 -29.00 -14.64
N ALA A 674 49.76 -28.54 -13.81
CA ALA A 674 49.90 -28.99 -12.43
C ALA A 674 49.03 -28.22 -11.41
N CYS A 675 48.22 -27.26 -11.88
CA CYS A 675 47.29 -26.50 -11.04
C CYS A 675 45.88 -27.11 -11.03
N TYR A 676 45.10 -26.68 -10.05
CA TYR A 676 43.68 -27.00 -9.90
C TYR A 676 42.84 -25.72 -10.08
N ALA A 677 41.77 -25.83 -10.85
CA ALA A 677 40.76 -24.80 -11.01
C ALA A 677 39.85 -24.78 -9.77
N ILE A 678 39.99 -23.71 -8.98
CA ILE A 678 39.14 -23.46 -7.80
C ILE A 678 38.06 -22.42 -8.08
N GLY A 679 38.17 -21.68 -9.19
CA GLY A 679 37.10 -20.83 -9.70
C GLY A 679 36.12 -21.58 -10.61
N ARG A 680 34.94 -21.00 -10.82
CA ARG A 680 33.93 -21.60 -11.69
C ARG A 680 34.43 -21.72 -13.13
N LEU A 681 34.25 -22.90 -13.73
CA LEU A 681 34.52 -23.11 -15.13
C LEU A 681 33.44 -22.42 -15.99
N PRO A 682 33.81 -21.68 -17.06
CA PRO A 682 32.84 -21.11 -18.00
C PRO A 682 32.02 -22.21 -18.68
N ASN A 683 30.73 -21.95 -18.93
CA ASN A 683 29.88 -22.85 -19.72
C ASN A 683 30.47 -22.98 -21.15
N GLN A 684 30.80 -24.20 -21.57
CA GLN A 684 31.46 -24.47 -22.87
C GLN A 684 30.68 -23.96 -24.09
N GLU A 685 29.36 -23.76 -23.99
CA GLU A 685 28.50 -23.33 -25.10
C GLU A 685 28.57 -21.82 -25.42
N LEU A 686 29.18 -20.98 -24.58
CA LEU A 686 29.12 -19.51 -24.68
C LEU A 686 30.49 -18.80 -24.91
N ALA A 687 31.59 -19.54 -25.07
CA ALA A 687 32.93 -18.94 -25.07
C ALA A 687 33.49 -18.73 -26.49
N THR A 688 33.67 -17.48 -26.91
CA THR A 688 34.38 -17.07 -28.14
C THR A 688 35.90 -16.90 -27.95
N HIS A 689 36.38 -16.99 -26.70
CA HIS A 689 37.79 -16.96 -26.29
C HIS A 689 38.08 -18.13 -25.35
N PRO A 690 39.34 -18.62 -25.24
CA PRO A 690 39.63 -19.85 -24.50
C PRO A 690 39.11 -19.76 -23.05
N PRO A 691 38.33 -20.76 -22.58
CA PRO A 691 37.69 -20.72 -21.27
C PRO A 691 38.71 -21.07 -20.19
N TRP A 692 39.40 -20.06 -19.65
CA TRP A 692 40.29 -20.26 -18.51
C TRP A 692 39.52 -20.14 -17.19
N PRO A 693 39.82 -20.98 -16.19
CA PRO A 693 39.36 -20.74 -14.83
C PRO A 693 39.95 -19.41 -14.35
N GLY A 694 39.11 -18.54 -13.79
CA GLY A 694 39.55 -17.22 -13.32
C GLY A 694 40.43 -17.28 -12.07
N LEU A 695 40.33 -18.38 -11.30
CA LEU A 695 41.08 -18.60 -10.07
C LEU A 695 41.67 -20.02 -10.01
N LEU A 696 42.98 -20.09 -9.74
CA LEU A 696 43.77 -21.32 -9.75
C LEU A 696 44.51 -21.53 -8.42
N TRP A 697 44.64 -22.79 -8.02
CA TRP A 697 45.53 -23.24 -6.95
C TRP A 697 46.66 -24.08 -7.54
N CYS A 698 47.91 -23.64 -7.36
CA CYS A 698 49.09 -24.17 -8.02
C CYS A 698 50.15 -24.66 -7.00
N PRO A 699 50.06 -25.90 -6.52
CA PRO A 699 50.94 -26.41 -5.47
C PRO A 699 52.41 -26.57 -5.89
N ARG A 700 52.71 -26.71 -7.19
CA ARG A 700 54.10 -26.84 -7.68
C ARG A 700 54.85 -25.51 -7.80
N LEU A 701 54.17 -24.38 -7.58
CA LEU A 701 54.76 -23.03 -7.65
C LEU A 701 55.34 -22.57 -6.31
N GLU A 702 55.35 -23.41 -5.27
CA GLU A 702 55.89 -23.08 -3.93
C GLU A 702 57.34 -22.53 -3.97
N SER A 703 58.16 -22.93 -4.95
CA SER A 703 59.52 -22.40 -5.15
C SER A 703 59.57 -20.91 -5.53
N SER A 704 58.43 -20.34 -5.97
CA SER A 704 58.26 -18.95 -6.39
C SER A 704 57.48 -18.08 -5.38
N GLN A 705 57.21 -18.62 -4.18
CA GLN A 705 56.45 -17.98 -3.10
C GLN A 705 54.97 -17.68 -3.40
N ALA A 706 54.37 -18.26 -4.44
CA ALA A 706 52.95 -18.09 -4.78
C ALA A 706 52.23 -19.44 -4.94
N THR A 707 51.00 -19.54 -4.42
CA THR A 707 50.17 -20.75 -4.47
C THR A 707 48.78 -20.51 -5.07
N ILE A 708 48.26 -19.28 -5.02
CA ILE A 708 46.99 -18.89 -5.62
C ILE A 708 47.24 -17.93 -6.79
N VAL A 709 46.62 -18.18 -7.94
CA VAL A 709 46.80 -17.35 -9.13
C VAL A 709 45.44 -16.92 -9.67
N ASN A 710 45.22 -15.61 -9.78
CA ASN A 710 44.06 -15.04 -10.44
C ASN A 710 44.43 -14.66 -11.88
N THR A 711 43.86 -15.40 -12.83
CA THR A 711 44.18 -15.24 -14.26
C THR A 711 43.53 -14.01 -14.89
N ARG A 712 42.46 -13.47 -14.27
CA ARG A 712 41.78 -12.25 -14.74
C ARG A 712 42.52 -11.00 -14.32
N THR A 713 42.94 -10.90 -13.06
CA THR A 713 43.67 -9.73 -12.53
C THR A 713 45.17 -9.82 -12.76
N ARG A 714 45.67 -10.99 -13.18
CA ARG A 714 47.11 -11.30 -13.32
C ARG A 714 47.90 -11.16 -12.02
N HIS A 715 47.24 -11.34 -10.88
CA HIS A 715 47.89 -11.33 -9.57
C HIS A 715 48.13 -12.77 -9.08
N ALA A 716 49.28 -12.98 -8.45
CA ALA A 716 49.63 -14.21 -7.76
C ALA A 716 49.80 -13.93 -6.27
N TYR A 717 49.34 -14.85 -5.43
CA TYR A 717 49.30 -14.69 -3.98
C TYR A 717 49.99 -15.86 -3.30
N ARG A 718 50.65 -15.57 -2.18
CA ARG A 718 51.36 -16.59 -1.39
C ARG A 718 50.42 -17.66 -0.82
N ASP A 719 49.24 -17.23 -0.40
CA ASP A 719 48.21 -18.07 0.20
C ASP A 719 46.81 -17.50 -0.10
N PHE A 720 45.78 -18.25 0.27
CA PHE A 720 44.39 -17.86 0.06
C PHE A 720 43.93 -16.72 0.98
N THR A 721 44.54 -16.56 2.16
CA THR A 721 44.23 -15.48 3.09
C THR A 721 44.62 -14.12 2.52
N LEU A 722 45.79 -14.04 1.86
CA LEU A 722 46.26 -12.83 1.19
C LEU A 722 45.39 -12.47 -0.02
N TYR A 723 44.90 -13.47 -0.75
CA TYR A 723 43.90 -13.30 -1.81
C TYR A 723 42.60 -12.68 -1.29
N LEU A 724 42.07 -13.23 -0.19
CA LEU A 724 40.86 -12.71 0.47
C LEU A 724 41.06 -11.29 1.00
N ARG A 725 42.20 -11.03 1.63
CA ARG A 725 42.57 -9.71 2.16
C ARG A 725 42.63 -8.65 1.06
N ASP A 726 43.17 -8.99 -0.11
CA ASP A 726 43.23 -8.07 -1.24
C ASP A 726 41.83 -7.69 -1.75
N HIS A 727 40.95 -8.69 -1.90
CA HIS A 727 39.56 -8.48 -2.33
C HIS A 727 38.72 -7.76 -1.28
N ALA A 728 38.94 -8.04 0.00
CA ALA A 728 38.31 -7.33 1.12
C ALA A 728 38.68 -5.84 1.10
N ALA A 729 39.96 -5.52 0.89
CA ALA A 729 40.44 -4.15 0.82
C ALA A 729 39.88 -3.39 -0.39
N ASP A 730 39.83 -4.02 -1.55
CA ASP A 730 39.20 -3.46 -2.76
C ASP A 730 37.69 -3.20 -2.53
N GLN A 731 36.99 -4.12 -1.88
CA GLN A 731 35.56 -3.95 -1.61
C GLN A 731 35.27 -2.85 -0.56
N GLN A 732 36.02 -2.78 0.54
CA GLN A 732 35.84 -1.73 1.56
C GLN A 732 36.18 -0.35 1.00
N THR A 733 37.19 -0.25 0.13
CA THR A 733 37.53 1.02 -0.53
C THR A 733 36.40 1.52 -1.44
N ARG A 734 35.59 0.61 -2.02
CA ARG A 734 34.43 0.94 -2.86
C ARG A 734 33.13 1.24 -2.09
N LEU A 735 33.03 0.86 -0.82
CA LEU A 735 31.82 1.04 0.00
C LEU A 735 31.80 2.35 0.78
N ASP A 736 32.98 2.88 1.09
CA ASP A 736 33.15 4.20 1.71
C ASP A 736 33.07 5.36 0.67
N ASP A 737 32.81 5.03 -0.60
CA ASP A 737 32.57 5.92 -1.76
C ASP A 737 31.11 5.84 -2.25
#